data_AF-A0A7J9XUE3-F1
#
_entry.id   AF-A0A7J9XUE3-F1
#
_cell.length_a   1.000
_cell.length_b   1.000
_cell.length_c   1.000
_cell.angle_alpha   90.00
_cell.angle_beta   90.00
_cell.angle_gamma   90.00
#
_symmetry.space_group_name_H-M   'P 1'
#
loop_
_entity.id
_entity.type
_entity.pdbx_description
1 polymer ?
#
loop_
_entity_poly.entity_id
_entity_poly.type
_entity_poly.pdbx_seq_one_letter_code
_entity_poly.pdbx_strand_id
1 'polypeptide(L)'
;MLAYQPAILYIDSLRYLDNLDELSPAGLNPIGYELILTPLLVVGDLRLVTIAQHLVGLGMAVAIYALLLRHGARRWLAALATVPVLFDAYQLQIEENIMSDVWFQALLVGTIWVLTWRGQPTPRHAAAAGLLLGLAVIVRLVGVALLLPAVAYLIVAGSRWVNRAGWRRIGLRAVALTAGFAVVIVSYAGYYKASTGQWGLSGAGSPVVYGRAATIADCSQIPAGTWERTICPAEPQGDRHGVDWYTHHPQSPRKAVQLPPTESMGEIQGSFALQVFANQPVDLAAAIAVDFLKGFRPARVDAPDDVPVDRWHFQTSYPFYEDEEGVREAAAQHGDVPPGVSEPLTSFLRAYQLSVGYTPGPLLALALLAGIAGGVGLGSARRSGIRAASLLASGTGFTVLITAAAFEFSWRYQLPSLVLLPMAGVLGVTALTGPLRRPGPRLKLRPPLEPYPDAVDIASVRVFGADEGSVRFAPVVVVIAAYNEEGGIGNVLDTVPSSCCGLPVDTLVVVDGCTDGTATMARRHGARVCEAVTNRGQGASLRLGYALARDGGARYIVTTDADGQYDTDELPLLLAPLIDDDADFVTGSRRLGRYETRDPVRHVGVHVFAGLASLLTRRWLTDTSFGFRAMKAEVTGAVTLAQAQYQASELLIGVISNGFRVVEQPMTMRVRSAGETKKGNNLVYGMRYARVMVGTWWRERSSRRARASSAPKTSRSSSTNFST
;
A
#
# COMPACT_ATOMS: atom_id res chain seq x y z
N MET A 1 -32.45 -6.56 -4.47
CA MET A 1 -32.47 -7.47 -5.63
C MET A 1 -33.77 -8.26 -5.73
N LEU A 2 -34.29 -8.79 -4.61
CA LEU A 2 -35.58 -9.51 -4.61
C LEU A 2 -36.77 -8.64 -4.19
N ALA A 3 -36.50 -7.57 -3.44
CA ALA A 3 -37.55 -6.68 -2.94
C ALA A 3 -38.12 -5.77 -4.03
N TYR A 4 -37.27 -5.31 -4.94
CA TYR A 4 -37.63 -4.52 -6.12
C TYR A 4 -37.11 -5.26 -7.33
N GLN A 5 -37.94 -5.44 -8.34
CA GLN A 5 -37.56 -6.12 -9.57
C GLN A 5 -37.89 -5.27 -10.79
N PRO A 6 -37.03 -5.30 -11.84
CA PRO A 6 -35.73 -5.98 -11.89
C PRO A 6 -34.62 -5.22 -11.11
N ALA A 7 -34.81 -3.92 -10.87
CA ALA A 7 -33.97 -3.03 -10.06
C ALA A 7 -34.82 -1.80 -9.65
N ILE A 8 -34.27 -0.87 -8.87
CA ILE A 8 -34.89 0.46 -8.72
C ILE A 8 -34.39 1.37 -9.84
N LEU A 9 -35.32 1.92 -10.62
CA LEU A 9 -35.03 2.87 -11.69
C LEU A 9 -35.43 4.28 -11.24
N TYR A 10 -34.44 5.15 -11.05
CA TYR A 10 -34.64 6.57 -10.76
C TYR A 10 -34.68 7.38 -12.06
N ILE A 11 -35.10 8.64 -12.01
CA ILE A 11 -35.16 9.55 -13.18
C ILE A 11 -33.81 9.61 -13.91
N ASP A 12 -32.71 9.61 -13.17
CA ASP A 12 -31.37 9.56 -13.78
C ASP A 12 -31.00 8.19 -14.37
N SER A 13 -31.65 7.10 -13.95
CA SER A 13 -31.36 5.75 -14.47
C SER A 13 -31.70 5.66 -15.94
N LEU A 14 -32.84 6.23 -16.33
CA LEU A 14 -33.29 6.28 -17.73
C LEU A 14 -32.25 6.97 -18.60
N ARG A 15 -31.71 8.12 -18.14
CA ARG A 15 -30.65 8.85 -18.85
C ARG A 15 -29.41 8.01 -19.15
N TYR A 16 -29.04 7.10 -18.25
CA TYR A 16 -27.91 6.20 -18.46
C TYR A 16 -28.26 5.06 -19.43
N LEU A 17 -29.47 4.51 -19.34
CA LEU A 17 -29.93 3.40 -20.17
C LEU A 17 -30.17 3.86 -21.62
N ASP A 18 -30.79 5.02 -21.81
CA ASP A 18 -31.06 5.60 -23.13
C ASP A 18 -29.78 5.97 -23.90
N ASN A 19 -28.67 6.15 -23.18
CA ASN A 19 -27.38 6.56 -23.75
C ASN A 19 -26.42 5.38 -23.99
N LEU A 20 -26.84 4.12 -23.79
CA LEU A 20 -25.96 2.95 -23.91
C LEU A 20 -25.43 2.72 -25.33
N ASP A 21 -26.23 3.01 -26.34
CA ASP A 21 -25.88 2.80 -27.75
C ASP A 21 -25.12 3.99 -28.36
N GLU A 22 -25.56 5.22 -28.06
CA GLU A 22 -24.96 6.44 -28.61
C GLU A 22 -23.65 6.80 -27.88
N LEU A 23 -23.57 6.51 -26.57
CA LEU A 23 -22.50 6.95 -25.68
C LEU A 23 -22.22 8.46 -25.81
N SER A 24 -23.28 9.25 -25.98
CA SER A 24 -23.18 10.68 -26.23
C SER A 24 -22.61 11.41 -25.00
N PRO A 25 -21.50 12.16 -25.14
CA PRO A 25 -20.92 12.91 -24.01
C PRO A 25 -21.63 14.25 -23.77
N ALA A 26 -22.59 14.62 -24.62
CA ALA A 26 -23.34 15.88 -24.56
C ALA A 26 -24.39 15.91 -23.43
N GLY A 27 -24.69 14.76 -22.83
CA GLY A 27 -25.63 14.63 -21.73
C GLY A 27 -25.21 15.36 -20.45
N LEU A 28 -26.11 15.34 -19.45
CA LEU A 28 -25.84 15.95 -18.14
C LEU A 28 -24.71 15.24 -17.39
N ASN A 29 -24.62 13.91 -17.54
CA ASN A 29 -23.59 13.08 -16.92
C ASN A 29 -22.50 12.72 -17.94
N PRO A 30 -21.25 12.55 -17.52
CA PRO A 30 -20.25 11.92 -18.37
C PRO A 30 -20.51 10.41 -18.48
N ILE A 31 -20.01 9.80 -19.57
CA ILE A 31 -20.39 8.44 -20.02
C ILE A 31 -19.80 7.28 -19.19
N GLY A 32 -19.07 7.58 -18.12
CA GLY A 32 -18.24 6.59 -17.45
C GLY A 32 -19.04 5.47 -16.79
N TYR A 33 -20.30 5.71 -16.43
CA TYR A 33 -21.16 4.67 -15.87
C TYR A 33 -21.76 3.79 -16.97
N GLU A 34 -22.11 4.36 -18.11
CA GLU A 34 -22.57 3.65 -19.31
C GLU A 34 -21.50 2.63 -19.75
N LEU A 35 -20.22 3.02 -19.74
CA LEU A 35 -19.10 2.11 -20.03
C LEU A 35 -19.00 0.91 -19.06
N ILE A 36 -19.55 1.04 -17.84
CA ILE A 36 -19.64 -0.04 -16.86
C ILE A 36 -20.92 -0.87 -17.07
N LEU A 37 -22.03 -0.21 -17.42
CA LEU A 37 -23.32 -0.84 -17.67
C LEU A 37 -23.30 -1.72 -18.92
N THR A 38 -22.77 -1.24 -20.04
CA THR A 38 -22.75 -1.96 -21.33
C THR A 38 -22.25 -3.40 -21.19
N PRO A 39 -21.06 -3.71 -20.62
CA PRO A 39 -20.61 -5.09 -20.51
C PRO A 39 -21.46 -5.94 -19.55
N LEU A 40 -22.09 -5.35 -18.53
CA LEU A 40 -22.95 -6.08 -17.60
C LEU A 40 -24.29 -6.44 -18.27
N LEU A 41 -24.89 -5.51 -19.00
CA LEU A 41 -26.15 -5.70 -19.72
C LEU A 41 -26.00 -6.53 -21.01
N VAL A 42 -24.79 -6.63 -21.57
CA VAL A 42 -24.51 -7.58 -22.65
C VAL A 42 -24.51 -9.04 -22.13
N VAL A 43 -24.12 -9.25 -20.87
CA VAL A 43 -23.98 -10.60 -20.28
C VAL A 43 -25.23 -11.01 -19.48
N GLY A 44 -25.99 -10.05 -18.98
CA GLY A 44 -27.18 -10.28 -18.18
C GLY A 44 -28.18 -9.15 -18.30
N ASP A 45 -28.82 -8.78 -17.19
CA ASP A 45 -29.93 -7.83 -17.14
C ASP A 45 -29.71 -6.79 -16.02
N LEU A 46 -30.70 -5.93 -15.78
CA LEU A 46 -30.68 -4.97 -14.67
C LEU A 46 -30.49 -5.64 -13.29
N ARG A 47 -30.89 -6.91 -13.11
CA ARG A 47 -30.64 -7.64 -11.86
C ARG A 47 -29.17 -8.02 -11.73
N LEU A 48 -28.48 -8.38 -12.82
CA LEU A 48 -27.03 -8.59 -12.78
C LEU A 48 -26.28 -7.31 -12.40
N VAL A 49 -26.75 -6.15 -12.86
CA VAL A 49 -26.16 -4.85 -12.49
C VAL A 49 -26.28 -4.61 -10.97
N THR A 50 -27.46 -4.81 -10.38
CA THR A 50 -27.66 -4.65 -8.93
C THR A 50 -26.84 -5.66 -8.12
N ILE A 51 -26.74 -6.92 -8.59
CA ILE A 51 -25.84 -7.92 -7.99
C ILE A 51 -24.39 -7.43 -8.00
N ALA A 52 -23.90 -6.95 -9.15
CA ALA A 52 -22.53 -6.45 -9.27
C ALA A 52 -22.28 -5.27 -8.34
N GLN A 53 -23.21 -4.32 -8.26
CA GLN A 53 -23.12 -3.17 -7.35
C GLN A 53 -23.04 -3.59 -5.89
N HIS A 54 -23.88 -4.53 -5.45
CA HIS A 54 -23.83 -5.03 -4.08
C HIS A 54 -22.52 -5.77 -3.77
N LEU A 55 -22.01 -6.58 -4.71
CA LEU A 55 -20.70 -7.22 -4.56
C LEU A 55 -19.56 -6.19 -4.46
N VAL A 56 -19.67 -5.06 -5.18
CA VAL A 56 -18.74 -3.93 -5.04
C VAL A 56 -18.87 -3.28 -3.67
N GLY A 57 -20.09 -3.10 -3.14
CA GLY A 57 -20.35 -2.65 -1.77
C GLY A 57 -19.66 -3.52 -0.71
N LEU A 58 -19.86 -4.84 -0.80
CA LEU A 58 -19.18 -5.82 0.05
C LEU A 58 -17.65 -5.76 -0.11
N GLY A 59 -17.16 -5.64 -1.34
CA GLY A 59 -15.74 -5.49 -1.65
C GLY A 59 -15.13 -4.23 -1.02
N MET A 60 -15.84 -3.11 -1.04
CA MET A 60 -15.43 -1.87 -0.36
C MET A 60 -15.32 -2.08 1.15
N ALA A 61 -16.30 -2.73 1.78
CA ALA A 61 -16.25 -3.02 3.22
C ALA A 61 -15.01 -3.88 3.58
N VAL A 62 -14.74 -4.95 2.82
CA VAL A 62 -13.56 -5.80 3.03
C VAL A 62 -12.26 -5.00 2.83
N ALA A 63 -12.19 -4.18 1.78
CA ALA A 63 -11.04 -3.31 1.54
C ALA A 63 -10.84 -2.34 2.71
N ILE A 64 -11.86 -1.59 3.13
CA ILE A 64 -11.76 -0.65 4.25
C ILE A 64 -11.30 -1.35 5.52
N TYR A 65 -11.90 -2.49 5.88
CA TYR A 65 -11.51 -3.27 7.05
C TYR A 65 -10.02 -3.63 7.02
N ALA A 66 -9.57 -4.23 5.92
CA ALA A 66 -8.18 -4.64 5.75
C ALA A 66 -7.22 -3.43 5.75
N LEU A 67 -7.67 -2.25 5.30
CA LEU A 67 -6.85 -1.03 5.25
C LEU A 67 -6.58 -0.56 6.67
N LEU A 68 -7.64 -0.49 7.46
CA LEU A 68 -7.61 -0.01 8.83
C LEU A 68 -6.75 -0.94 9.69
N LEU A 69 -6.91 -2.26 9.57
CA LEU A 69 -6.03 -3.23 10.25
C LEU A 69 -4.57 -3.04 9.88
N ARG A 70 -4.28 -2.79 8.60
CA ARG A 70 -2.92 -2.56 8.11
C ARG A 70 -2.28 -1.30 8.69
N HIS A 71 -3.09 -0.27 8.96
CA HIS A 71 -2.66 0.96 9.63
C HIS A 71 -2.71 0.86 11.16
N GLY A 72 -2.92 -0.34 11.72
CA GLY A 72 -2.83 -0.61 13.15
C GLY A 72 -4.11 -0.30 13.92
N ALA A 73 -5.25 -0.14 13.25
CA ALA A 73 -6.53 0.01 13.92
C ALA A 73 -6.89 -1.27 14.69
N ARG A 74 -7.59 -1.11 15.81
CA ARG A 74 -8.14 -2.24 16.58
C ARG A 74 -9.21 -2.94 15.73
N ARG A 75 -9.28 -4.27 15.79
CA ARG A 75 -10.21 -5.07 14.96
C ARG A 75 -11.67 -4.62 15.07
N TRP A 76 -12.12 -4.30 16.28
CA TRP A 76 -13.50 -3.83 16.50
C TRP A 76 -13.74 -2.42 15.94
N LEU A 77 -12.76 -1.52 16.00
CA LEU A 77 -12.85 -0.19 15.37
C LEU A 77 -12.87 -0.32 13.85
N ALA A 78 -12.02 -1.17 13.28
CA ALA A 78 -12.01 -1.44 11.85
C ALA A 78 -13.36 -2.01 11.37
N ALA A 79 -13.97 -2.91 12.16
CA ALA A 79 -15.30 -3.44 11.86
C ALA A 79 -16.40 -2.36 11.98
N LEU A 80 -16.29 -1.48 12.97
CA LEU A 80 -17.25 -0.38 13.15
C LEU A 80 -17.24 0.58 11.94
N ALA A 81 -16.08 0.86 11.35
CA ALA A 81 -15.98 1.71 10.17
C ALA A 81 -16.67 1.12 8.92
N THR A 82 -16.86 -0.21 8.86
CA THR A 82 -17.54 -0.85 7.73
C THR A 82 -19.04 -0.97 7.90
N VAL A 83 -19.56 -0.72 9.11
CA VAL A 83 -21.00 -0.84 9.40
C VAL A 83 -21.85 0.04 8.47
N PRO A 84 -21.53 1.33 8.23
CA PRO A 84 -22.32 2.16 7.31
C PRO A 84 -22.36 1.61 5.89
N VAL A 85 -21.26 1.03 5.39
CA VAL A 85 -21.22 0.43 4.05
C VAL A 85 -22.12 -0.80 3.96
N LEU A 86 -22.16 -1.60 5.02
CA LEU A 86 -22.86 -2.89 5.04
C LEU A 86 -24.34 -2.81 5.46
N PHE A 87 -24.71 -1.79 6.23
CA PHE A 87 -25.98 -1.76 6.96
C PHE A 87 -26.73 -0.42 6.88
N ASP A 88 -26.13 0.66 6.36
CA ASP A 88 -26.88 1.90 6.21
C ASP A 88 -27.98 1.71 5.15
N ALA A 89 -29.24 1.94 5.54
CA ALA A 89 -30.38 1.70 4.66
C ALA A 89 -30.29 2.46 3.32
N TYR A 90 -29.71 3.66 3.30
CA TYR A 90 -29.58 4.44 2.07
C TYR A 90 -28.42 3.96 1.20
N GLN A 91 -27.36 3.42 1.82
CA GLN A 91 -26.30 2.74 1.08
C GLN A 91 -26.83 1.44 0.45
N LEU A 92 -27.60 0.65 1.18
CA LEU A 92 -28.23 -0.56 0.64
C LEU A 92 -29.24 -0.23 -0.46
N GLN A 93 -29.99 0.86 -0.32
CA GLN A 93 -30.92 1.30 -1.35
C GLN A 93 -30.17 1.76 -2.61
N ILE A 94 -29.07 2.50 -2.50
CA ILE A 94 -28.32 2.95 -3.69
C ILE A 94 -27.67 1.79 -4.44
N GLU A 95 -27.32 0.70 -3.75
CA GLU A 95 -26.81 -0.52 -4.38
C GLU A 95 -27.86 -1.23 -5.26
N GLU A 96 -29.15 -1.02 -4.97
CA GLU A 96 -30.28 -1.50 -5.76
C GLU A 96 -30.69 -0.53 -6.88
N ASN A 97 -30.30 0.74 -6.79
CA ASN A 97 -30.58 1.73 -7.83
C ASN A 97 -29.58 1.58 -8.97
N ILE A 98 -30.06 1.66 -10.21
CA ILE A 98 -29.18 1.72 -11.38
C ILE A 98 -28.57 3.12 -11.45
N MET A 99 -27.49 3.33 -10.69
CA MET A 99 -26.84 4.62 -10.45
C MET A 99 -25.32 4.51 -10.32
N SER A 100 -24.62 5.58 -10.71
CA SER A 100 -23.15 5.67 -10.74
C SER A 100 -22.48 5.71 -9.36
N ASP A 101 -23.25 5.94 -8.29
CA ASP A 101 -22.76 6.25 -6.95
C ASP A 101 -21.85 5.15 -6.36
N VAL A 102 -22.23 3.87 -6.48
CA VAL A 102 -21.48 2.74 -5.92
C VAL A 102 -20.10 2.60 -6.57
N TRP A 103 -20.05 2.72 -7.90
CA TRP A 103 -18.79 2.64 -8.65
C TRP A 103 -17.89 3.84 -8.38
N PHE A 104 -18.47 5.03 -8.25
CA PHE A 104 -17.73 6.21 -7.82
C PHE A 104 -17.10 6.00 -6.44
N GLN A 105 -17.87 5.56 -5.45
CA GLN A 105 -17.37 5.24 -4.11
C GLN A 105 -16.22 4.22 -4.16
N ALA A 106 -16.36 3.16 -4.95
CA ALA A 106 -15.34 2.12 -5.11
C ALA A 106 -14.03 2.65 -5.69
N LEU A 107 -14.10 3.55 -6.68
CA LEU A 107 -12.92 4.21 -7.24
C LEU A 107 -12.22 5.10 -6.20
N LEU A 108 -12.97 5.75 -5.30
CA LEU A 108 -12.39 6.55 -4.21
C LEU A 108 -11.70 5.68 -3.16
N VAL A 109 -12.34 4.59 -2.74
CA VAL A 109 -11.73 3.59 -1.84
C VAL A 109 -10.48 3.00 -2.47
N GLY A 110 -10.54 2.63 -3.75
CA GLY A 110 -9.40 2.13 -4.53
C GLY A 110 -8.26 3.14 -4.61
N THR A 111 -8.56 4.43 -4.81
CA THR A 111 -7.55 5.51 -4.82
C THR A 111 -6.84 5.62 -3.48
N ILE A 112 -7.60 5.67 -2.37
CA ILE A 112 -7.05 5.74 -1.01
C ILE A 112 -6.19 4.50 -0.74
N TRP A 113 -6.68 3.33 -1.12
CA TRP A 113 -5.99 2.06 -0.99
C TRP A 113 -4.66 2.08 -1.74
N VAL A 114 -4.63 2.40 -3.03
CA VAL A 114 -3.41 2.44 -3.86
C VAL A 114 -2.38 3.43 -3.31
N LEU A 115 -2.84 4.63 -2.91
CA LEU A 115 -1.95 5.67 -2.36
C LEU A 115 -1.35 5.26 -1.01
N THR A 116 -2.11 4.55 -0.18
CA THR A 116 -1.71 4.20 1.19
C THR A 116 -1.26 2.74 1.34
N TRP A 117 -1.24 1.96 0.25
CA TRP A 117 -0.99 0.51 0.25
C TRP A 117 0.35 0.12 0.86
N ARG A 118 1.46 0.80 0.54
CA ARG A 118 2.80 0.43 1.06
C ARG A 118 3.67 1.65 1.34
N GLY A 119 3.72 2.07 2.60
CA GLY A 119 4.65 3.11 3.05
C GLY A 119 4.47 4.40 2.24
N GLN A 120 5.55 4.91 1.66
CA GLN A 120 5.44 6.05 0.73
C GLN A 120 5.12 5.54 -0.68
N PRO A 121 4.11 6.11 -1.38
CA PRO A 121 3.74 5.67 -2.72
C PRO A 121 4.90 5.84 -3.70
N THR A 122 5.09 4.88 -4.60
CA THR A 122 6.03 5.04 -5.72
C THR A 122 5.37 5.87 -6.83
N PRO A 123 6.12 6.46 -7.76
CA PRO A 123 5.52 7.17 -8.90
C PRO A 123 4.52 6.31 -9.69
N ARG A 124 4.72 5.00 -9.78
CA ARG A 124 3.77 4.08 -10.43
C ARG A 124 2.44 3.98 -9.68
N HIS A 125 2.47 3.88 -8.35
CA HIS A 125 1.24 3.88 -7.54
C HIS A 125 0.56 5.24 -7.61
N ALA A 126 1.32 6.34 -7.63
CA ALA A 126 0.79 7.68 -7.80
C ALA A 126 0.09 7.84 -9.16
N ALA A 127 0.68 7.36 -10.26
CA ALA A 127 0.06 7.34 -11.58
C ALA A 127 -1.20 6.47 -11.62
N ALA A 128 -1.17 5.28 -11.02
CA ALA A 128 -2.34 4.41 -10.92
C ALA A 128 -3.50 5.07 -10.13
N ALA A 129 -3.19 5.76 -9.03
CA ALA A 129 -4.18 6.55 -8.29
C ALA A 129 -4.71 7.73 -9.12
N GLY A 130 -3.85 8.38 -9.91
CA GLY A 130 -4.26 9.40 -10.88
C GLY A 130 -5.27 8.86 -11.90
N LEU A 131 -5.00 7.68 -12.48
CA LEU A 131 -5.92 7.01 -13.41
C LEU A 131 -7.26 6.70 -12.74
N LEU A 132 -7.26 6.16 -11.52
CA LEU A 132 -8.50 5.88 -10.77
C LEU A 132 -9.31 7.15 -10.49
N LEU A 133 -8.65 8.25 -10.14
CA LEU A 133 -9.31 9.55 -9.96
C LEU A 133 -9.88 10.08 -11.29
N GLY A 134 -9.15 9.93 -12.39
CA GLY A 134 -9.65 10.30 -13.72
C GLY A 134 -10.86 9.48 -14.13
N LEU A 135 -10.86 8.17 -13.85
CA LEU A 135 -12.02 7.30 -14.03
C LEU A 135 -13.19 7.74 -13.14
N ALA A 136 -12.92 8.14 -11.90
CA ALA A 136 -13.95 8.65 -10.99
C ALA A 136 -14.62 9.91 -11.54
N VAL A 137 -13.88 10.78 -12.25
CA VAL A 137 -14.43 11.98 -12.89
C VAL A 137 -15.41 11.65 -14.00
N ILE A 138 -15.07 10.69 -14.87
CA ILE A 138 -15.96 10.33 -15.98
C ILE A 138 -17.17 9.53 -15.50
N VAL A 139 -17.11 8.91 -14.32
CA VAL A 139 -18.28 8.31 -13.66
C VAL A 139 -19.13 9.38 -12.96
N ARG A 140 -18.50 10.35 -12.28
CA ARG A 140 -19.15 11.52 -11.66
C ARG A 140 -18.23 12.74 -11.67
N LEU A 141 -18.71 13.85 -12.25
CA LEU A 141 -17.93 15.08 -12.46
C LEU A 141 -17.36 15.68 -11.16
N VAL A 142 -18.03 15.49 -10.02
CA VAL A 142 -17.57 15.91 -8.68
C VAL A 142 -16.16 15.36 -8.34
N GLY A 143 -15.75 14.26 -8.97
CA GLY A 143 -14.42 13.69 -8.83
C GLY A 143 -13.26 14.64 -9.17
N VAL A 144 -13.50 15.72 -9.94
CA VAL A 144 -12.43 16.63 -10.41
C VAL A 144 -11.71 17.27 -9.23
N ALA A 145 -12.47 17.64 -8.19
CA ALA A 145 -11.91 18.27 -6.99
C ALA A 145 -11.01 17.33 -6.17
N LEU A 146 -11.13 16.01 -6.34
CA LEU A 146 -10.42 15.00 -5.54
C LEU A 146 -8.94 14.86 -5.88
N LEU A 147 -8.49 15.50 -6.96
CA LEU A 147 -7.06 15.66 -7.23
C LEU A 147 -6.35 16.43 -6.11
N LEU A 148 -7.03 17.41 -5.50
CA LEU A 148 -6.47 18.25 -4.44
C LEU A 148 -6.05 17.46 -3.18
N PRO A 149 -6.93 16.68 -2.51
CA PRO A 149 -6.54 15.89 -1.36
C PRO A 149 -5.47 14.82 -1.70
N ALA A 150 -5.47 14.28 -2.93
CA ALA A 150 -4.46 13.33 -3.38
C ALA A 150 -3.06 13.96 -3.55
N VAL A 151 -2.98 15.16 -4.15
CA VAL A 151 -1.73 15.92 -4.26
C VAL A 151 -1.24 16.36 -2.87
N ALA A 152 -2.15 16.87 -2.03
CA ALA A 152 -1.83 17.25 -0.65
C ALA A 152 -1.28 16.06 0.15
N TYR A 153 -1.87 14.87 -0.03
CA TYR A 153 -1.34 13.63 0.54
C TYR A 153 0.10 13.37 0.09
N LEU A 154 0.43 13.47 -1.20
CA LEU A 154 1.78 13.20 -1.70
C LEU A 154 2.83 14.20 -1.18
N ILE A 155 2.42 15.45 -0.95
CA ILE A 155 3.25 16.50 -0.35
C ILE A 155 3.58 16.16 1.11
N VAL A 156 2.57 15.72 1.88
CA VAL A 156 2.72 15.38 3.31
C VAL A 156 3.37 13.99 3.51
N ALA A 157 3.08 13.03 2.62
CA ALA A 157 3.51 11.64 2.72
C ALA A 157 5.02 11.49 2.47
N GLY A 158 5.78 11.39 3.56
CA GLY A 158 7.20 11.02 3.54
C GLY A 158 8.20 12.13 3.89
N SER A 159 7.70 13.20 4.52
CA SER A 159 8.41 14.36 5.08
C SER A 159 9.93 14.22 5.24
N ARG A 160 10.66 14.54 4.16
CA ARG A 160 12.03 15.05 4.19
C ARG A 160 12.07 16.35 3.40
N TRP A 161 11.36 17.35 3.92
CA TRP A 161 11.29 18.71 3.37
C TRP A 161 12.65 19.45 3.40
N VAL A 162 13.65 18.83 4.04
CA VAL A 162 14.93 19.43 4.42
C VAL A 162 15.95 19.41 3.28
N ASN A 163 15.76 18.62 2.22
CA ASN A 163 16.79 18.43 1.18
C ASN A 163 16.19 18.46 -0.23
N ARG A 164 16.93 18.97 -1.24
CA ARG A 164 16.50 18.98 -2.67
C ARG A 164 16.07 17.59 -3.19
N ALA A 165 16.72 16.51 -2.72
CA ALA A 165 16.35 15.14 -3.08
C ALA A 165 14.99 14.67 -2.49
N GLY A 166 14.51 15.32 -1.43
CA GLY A 166 13.15 15.11 -0.91
C GLY A 166 12.11 15.76 -1.82
N TRP A 167 12.31 17.05 -2.14
CA TRP A 167 11.47 17.81 -3.06
C TRP A 167 11.38 17.18 -4.45
N ARG A 168 12.50 16.72 -5.02
CA ARG A 168 12.49 16.00 -6.30
C ARG A 168 11.62 14.74 -6.27
N ARG A 169 11.59 14.01 -5.15
CA ARG A 169 10.75 12.80 -5.01
C ARG A 169 9.27 13.13 -4.85
N ILE A 170 8.94 14.19 -4.12
CA ILE A 170 7.56 14.69 -4.02
C ILE A 170 7.09 15.14 -5.40
N GLY A 171 7.88 15.96 -6.09
CA GLY A 171 7.58 16.43 -7.45
C GLY A 171 7.36 15.28 -8.44
N LEU A 172 8.25 14.28 -8.46
CA LEU A 172 8.08 13.11 -9.33
C LEU A 172 6.78 12.33 -9.07
N ARG A 173 6.34 12.22 -7.81
CA ARG A 173 5.08 11.54 -7.47
C ARG A 173 3.87 12.39 -7.86
N ALA A 174 3.91 13.69 -7.57
CA ALA A 174 2.86 14.62 -7.94
C ALA A 174 2.68 14.65 -9.46
N VAL A 175 3.77 14.77 -10.22
CA VAL A 175 3.76 14.70 -11.69
C VAL A 175 3.22 13.37 -12.19
N ALA A 176 3.59 12.24 -11.56
CA ALA A 176 3.07 10.95 -11.97
C ALA A 176 1.55 10.82 -11.71
N LEU A 177 1.06 11.32 -10.57
CA LEU A 177 -0.36 11.36 -10.24
C LEU A 177 -1.14 12.26 -11.20
N THR A 178 -0.65 13.48 -11.43
CA THR A 178 -1.30 14.41 -12.36
C THR A 178 -1.25 13.91 -13.79
N ALA A 179 -0.17 13.26 -14.22
CA ALA A 179 -0.09 12.64 -15.54
C ALA A 179 -1.10 11.50 -15.69
N GLY A 180 -1.23 10.60 -14.69
CA GLY A 180 -2.24 9.55 -14.71
C GLY A 180 -3.67 10.09 -14.77
N PHE A 181 -3.95 11.14 -13.99
CA PHE A 181 -5.24 11.84 -14.02
C PHE A 181 -5.49 12.50 -15.38
N ALA A 182 -4.51 13.28 -15.87
CA ALA A 182 -4.61 14.01 -17.13
C ALA A 182 -4.80 13.09 -18.33
N VAL A 183 -4.21 11.88 -18.35
CA VAL A 183 -4.43 10.92 -19.43
C VAL A 183 -5.92 10.61 -19.60
N VAL A 184 -6.67 10.38 -18.52
CA VAL A 184 -8.11 10.10 -18.63
C VAL A 184 -8.87 11.36 -19.03
N ILE A 185 -8.61 12.48 -18.35
CA ILE A 185 -9.36 13.73 -18.56
C ILE A 185 -9.13 14.30 -19.95
N VAL A 186 -7.89 14.34 -20.44
CA VAL A 186 -7.57 14.87 -21.77
C VAL A 186 -8.12 13.94 -22.86
N SER A 187 -8.04 12.62 -22.66
CA SER A 187 -8.63 11.67 -23.61
C SER A 187 -10.14 11.84 -23.70
N TYR A 188 -10.82 11.95 -22.56
CA TYR A 188 -12.26 12.13 -22.51
C TYR A 188 -12.70 13.50 -23.02
N ALA A 189 -11.98 14.58 -22.70
CA ALA A 189 -12.25 15.91 -23.25
C ALA A 189 -12.01 15.96 -24.76
N GLY A 190 -11.04 15.19 -25.28
CA GLY A 190 -10.81 14.99 -26.70
C GLY A 190 -11.98 14.26 -27.37
N TYR A 191 -12.53 13.22 -26.71
CA TYR A 191 -13.75 12.55 -27.14
C TYR A 191 -14.95 13.51 -27.15
N TYR A 192 -15.16 14.27 -26.07
CA TYR A 192 -16.21 15.29 -25.98
C TYR A 192 -16.09 16.30 -27.14
N LYS A 193 -14.89 16.79 -27.44
CA LYS A 193 -14.65 17.69 -28.57
C LYS A 193 -14.91 17.04 -29.93
N ALA A 194 -14.51 15.79 -30.11
CA ALA A 194 -14.78 15.07 -31.35
C ALA A 194 -16.29 14.91 -31.60
N SER A 195 -17.09 14.70 -30.54
CA SER A 195 -18.54 14.49 -30.66
C SER A 195 -19.36 15.79 -30.70
N THR A 196 -18.93 16.84 -29.99
CA THR A 196 -19.74 18.07 -29.81
C THR A 196 -19.16 19.31 -30.51
N GLY A 197 -17.92 19.24 -30.98
CA GLY A 197 -17.19 20.37 -31.56
C GLY A 197 -16.57 21.35 -30.54
N GLN A 198 -16.88 21.23 -29.24
CA GLN A 198 -16.37 22.10 -28.17
C GLN A 198 -15.57 21.32 -27.13
N TRP A 199 -14.68 21.97 -26.38
CA TRP A 199 -14.02 21.32 -25.25
C TRP A 199 -14.95 21.28 -24.03
N GLY A 200 -15.06 20.13 -23.37
CA GLY A 200 -15.90 19.98 -22.20
C GLY A 200 -15.75 18.60 -21.55
N LEU A 201 -16.44 18.42 -20.43
CA LEU A 201 -16.55 17.13 -19.72
C LEU A 201 -18.01 16.70 -19.51
N SER A 202 -18.98 17.58 -19.70
CA SER A 202 -20.43 17.28 -19.66
C SER A 202 -21.21 18.47 -20.22
N GLY A 203 -22.43 18.24 -20.70
CA GLY A 203 -23.37 19.30 -21.06
C GLY A 203 -24.00 20.04 -19.87
N ALA A 204 -23.83 19.56 -18.63
CA ALA A 204 -24.46 20.12 -17.43
C ALA A 204 -23.82 21.38 -16.84
N GLY A 205 -22.66 21.82 -17.36
CA GLY A 205 -21.84 22.85 -16.70
C GLY A 205 -22.59 24.16 -16.41
N SER A 206 -23.19 24.77 -17.44
CA SER A 206 -23.85 26.08 -17.30
C SER A 206 -25.19 26.03 -16.54
N PRO A 207 -26.11 25.07 -16.77
CA PRO A 207 -27.41 25.06 -16.10
C PRO A 207 -27.36 24.83 -14.58
N VAL A 208 -26.44 23.99 -14.10
CA VAL A 208 -26.31 23.68 -12.65
C VAL A 208 -25.69 24.87 -11.92
N VAL A 209 -24.64 25.45 -12.49
CA VAL A 209 -23.95 26.61 -11.92
C VAL A 209 -24.86 27.85 -11.92
N TYR A 210 -25.69 28.01 -12.95
CA TYR A 210 -26.78 28.98 -12.97
C TYR A 210 -27.77 28.76 -11.81
N GLY A 211 -28.23 27.53 -11.58
CA GLY A 211 -29.18 27.22 -10.50
C GLY A 211 -28.64 27.65 -9.13
N ARG A 212 -27.37 27.35 -8.83
CA ARG A 212 -26.72 27.82 -7.60
C ARG A 212 -26.69 29.36 -7.52
N ALA A 213 -26.29 30.04 -8.59
CA ALA A 213 -26.27 31.50 -8.62
C ALA A 213 -27.67 32.10 -8.45
N ALA A 214 -28.69 31.51 -9.08
CA ALA A 214 -30.07 31.96 -9.03
C ALA A 214 -30.62 31.98 -7.60
N THR A 215 -30.26 31.01 -6.75
CA THR A 215 -30.72 31.00 -5.34
C THR A 215 -30.23 32.20 -4.51
N ILE A 216 -29.11 32.82 -4.86
CA ILE A 216 -28.51 33.92 -4.08
C ILE A 216 -28.51 35.27 -4.81
N ALA A 217 -28.66 35.30 -6.14
CA ALA A 217 -28.47 36.48 -6.97
C ALA A 217 -29.29 37.73 -6.58
N ASP A 218 -28.70 38.73 -5.96
CA ASP A 218 -29.28 40.08 -5.95
C ASP A 218 -29.25 40.67 -7.36
N CYS A 219 -30.42 40.68 -8.01
CA CYS A 219 -30.53 41.13 -9.38
C CYS A 219 -30.25 42.63 -9.55
N SER A 220 -30.32 43.44 -8.48
CA SER A 220 -29.96 44.87 -8.54
C SER A 220 -28.48 45.10 -8.86
N GLN A 221 -27.63 44.11 -8.57
CA GLN A 221 -26.20 44.14 -8.83
C GLN A 221 -25.83 43.59 -10.23
N ILE A 222 -26.83 43.24 -11.04
CA ILE A 222 -26.65 42.82 -12.43
C ILE A 222 -27.01 44.01 -13.34
N PRO A 223 -26.15 44.38 -14.30
CA PRO A 223 -26.41 45.52 -15.18
C PRO A 223 -27.76 45.42 -15.88
N ALA A 224 -28.51 46.53 -15.89
CA ALA A 224 -29.80 46.59 -16.58
C ALA A 224 -29.63 46.47 -18.10
N GLY A 225 -30.59 45.83 -18.77
CA GLY A 225 -30.60 45.69 -20.23
C GLY A 225 -29.75 44.54 -20.79
N THR A 226 -29.15 43.70 -19.94
CA THR A 226 -28.43 42.50 -20.39
C THR A 226 -29.30 41.24 -20.34
N TRP A 227 -28.90 40.20 -21.07
CA TRP A 227 -29.58 38.91 -21.03
C TRP A 227 -29.49 38.23 -19.65
N GLU A 228 -28.38 38.42 -18.94
CA GLU A 228 -28.20 37.95 -17.55
C GLU A 228 -29.26 38.54 -16.62
N ARG A 229 -29.60 39.82 -16.78
CA ARG A 229 -30.66 40.48 -16.01
C ARG A 229 -32.03 39.86 -16.30
N THR A 230 -32.25 39.43 -17.53
CA THR A 230 -33.53 38.86 -18.01
C THR A 230 -33.77 37.46 -17.44
N ILE A 231 -32.71 36.67 -17.26
CA ILE A 231 -32.79 35.34 -16.64
C ILE A 231 -32.59 35.38 -15.10
N CYS A 232 -32.50 36.57 -14.49
CA CYS A 232 -32.42 36.68 -13.04
C CYS A 232 -33.79 36.40 -12.39
N PRO A 233 -33.86 35.59 -11.32
CA PRO A 233 -35.13 35.29 -10.66
C PRO A 233 -35.84 36.56 -10.16
N ALA A 234 -37.16 36.64 -10.41
CA ALA A 234 -37.97 37.79 -10.03
C ALA A 234 -38.37 37.75 -8.55
N GLU A 235 -38.31 36.57 -7.93
CA GLU A 235 -38.68 36.37 -6.53
C GLU A 235 -37.66 37.03 -5.58
N PRO A 236 -38.11 37.65 -4.46
CA PRO A 236 -37.22 38.08 -3.40
C PRO A 236 -36.33 36.93 -2.91
N GLN A 237 -35.10 37.21 -2.47
CA GLN A 237 -34.12 36.18 -2.08
C GLN A 237 -34.65 35.16 -1.06
N GLY A 238 -35.55 35.56 -0.15
CA GLY A 238 -36.14 34.66 0.87
C GLY A 238 -37.23 33.73 0.36
N ASP A 239 -37.80 34.00 -0.82
CA ASP A 239 -38.90 33.25 -1.43
C ASP A 239 -38.46 32.49 -2.69
N ARG A 240 -37.14 32.33 -2.88
CA ARG A 240 -36.58 31.67 -4.06
C ARG A 240 -36.70 30.18 -4.00
N HIS A 241 -36.87 29.59 -5.17
CA HIS A 241 -36.86 28.15 -5.34
C HIS A 241 -35.46 27.54 -5.18
N GLY A 242 -35.42 26.22 -5.09
CA GLY A 242 -34.20 25.44 -4.98
C GLY A 242 -33.34 25.43 -6.23
N VAL A 243 -32.11 24.93 -6.09
CA VAL A 243 -31.18 24.74 -7.21
C VAL A 243 -31.80 23.82 -8.26
N ASP A 244 -32.32 22.65 -7.87
CA ASP A 244 -32.98 21.69 -8.77
C ASP A 244 -34.10 22.34 -9.60
N TRP A 245 -34.91 23.20 -8.98
CA TRP A 245 -36.00 23.90 -9.68
C TRP A 245 -35.44 24.86 -10.73
N TYR A 246 -34.51 25.74 -10.37
CA TYR A 246 -33.91 26.66 -11.33
C TYR A 246 -33.12 25.93 -12.43
N THR A 247 -32.56 24.76 -12.12
CA THR A 247 -31.82 23.94 -13.08
C THR A 247 -32.75 23.14 -13.99
N HIS A 248 -33.87 22.56 -13.55
CA HIS A 248 -34.63 21.60 -14.35
C HIS A 248 -36.06 22.01 -14.68
N HIS A 249 -36.70 22.85 -13.88
CA HIS A 249 -38.12 23.12 -14.03
C HIS A 249 -38.43 23.88 -15.34
N PRO A 250 -39.48 23.51 -16.10
CA PRO A 250 -39.84 24.19 -17.35
C PRO A 250 -40.10 25.70 -17.20
N GLN A 251 -40.59 26.12 -16.03
CA GLN A 251 -40.87 27.53 -15.73
C GLN A 251 -39.66 28.30 -15.20
N SER A 252 -38.49 27.67 -15.08
CA SER A 252 -37.27 28.38 -14.68
C SER A 252 -36.97 29.52 -15.68
N PRO A 253 -36.50 30.70 -15.23
CA PRO A 253 -36.22 31.84 -16.11
C PRO A 253 -35.29 31.48 -17.27
N ARG A 254 -34.33 30.56 -17.04
CA ARG A 254 -33.42 30.06 -18.08
C ARG A 254 -34.09 29.28 -19.22
N LYS A 255 -35.32 28.79 -19.01
CA LYS A 255 -36.12 28.03 -19.99
C LYS A 255 -37.30 28.85 -20.52
N ALA A 256 -37.79 29.81 -19.74
CA ALA A 256 -38.90 30.67 -20.11
C ALA A 256 -38.50 31.78 -21.12
N VAL A 257 -37.23 32.19 -21.13
CA VAL A 257 -36.73 33.25 -22.02
C VAL A 257 -36.34 32.70 -23.39
N GLN A 258 -36.89 33.30 -24.45
CA GLN A 258 -36.51 33.01 -25.84
C GLN A 258 -35.36 33.93 -26.25
N LEU A 259 -34.25 33.33 -26.70
CA LEU A 259 -33.08 34.05 -27.19
C LEU A 259 -33.08 34.14 -28.72
N PRO A 260 -32.56 35.23 -29.30
CA PRO A 260 -32.30 35.30 -30.73
C PRO A 260 -31.23 34.28 -31.14
N PRO A 261 -31.19 33.81 -32.41
CA PRO A 261 -30.26 32.77 -32.86
C PRO A 261 -28.77 33.09 -32.71
N THR A 262 -28.42 34.36 -32.51
CA THR A 262 -27.05 34.84 -32.31
C THR A 262 -26.53 34.68 -30.88
N GLU A 263 -27.41 34.39 -29.93
CA GLU A 263 -27.10 34.34 -28.49
C GLU A 263 -27.08 32.90 -27.99
N SER A 264 -26.16 32.63 -27.06
CA SER A 264 -26.01 31.31 -26.45
C SER A 264 -26.51 31.30 -25.01
N MET A 265 -27.57 30.55 -24.74
CA MET A 265 -28.10 30.40 -23.37
C MET A 265 -27.04 29.87 -22.39
N GLY A 266 -26.16 28.96 -22.85
CA GLY A 266 -25.10 28.41 -22.03
C GLY A 266 -24.03 29.44 -21.64
N GLU A 267 -23.73 30.38 -22.54
CA GLU A 267 -22.79 31.49 -22.26
C GLU A 267 -23.40 32.50 -21.31
N ILE A 268 -24.67 32.87 -21.52
CA ILE A 268 -25.41 33.80 -20.65
C ILE A 268 -25.53 33.22 -19.24
N GLN A 269 -25.87 31.94 -19.10
CA GLN A 269 -25.91 31.26 -17.79
C GLN A 269 -24.56 31.28 -17.07
N GLY A 270 -23.46 31.03 -17.80
CA GLY A 270 -22.10 31.09 -17.26
C GLY A 270 -21.71 32.50 -16.83
N SER A 271 -21.99 33.50 -17.67
CA SER A 271 -21.76 34.93 -17.38
C SER A 271 -22.56 35.38 -16.16
N PHE A 272 -23.85 35.06 -16.10
CA PHE A 272 -24.72 35.35 -14.96
C PHE A 272 -24.14 34.80 -13.66
N ALA A 273 -23.76 33.52 -13.64
CA ALA A 273 -23.23 32.91 -12.44
C ALA A 273 -21.90 33.54 -12.00
N LEU A 274 -20.99 33.83 -12.93
CA LEU A 274 -19.74 34.51 -12.63
C LEU A 274 -19.96 35.91 -12.04
N GLN A 275 -20.89 36.70 -12.60
CA GLN A 275 -21.24 38.02 -12.08
C GLN A 275 -21.81 37.92 -10.67
N VAL A 276 -22.76 37.01 -10.43
CA VAL A 276 -23.35 36.80 -9.12
C VAL A 276 -22.30 36.39 -8.09
N PHE A 277 -21.46 35.40 -8.40
CA PHE A 277 -20.43 34.94 -7.47
C PHE A 277 -19.34 35.98 -7.19
N ALA A 278 -18.99 36.80 -8.17
CA ALA A 278 -18.01 37.88 -8.00
C ALA A 278 -18.56 39.02 -7.13
N ASN A 279 -19.85 39.36 -7.30
CA ASN A 279 -20.49 40.45 -6.58
C ASN A 279 -20.97 40.01 -5.17
N GLN A 280 -21.28 38.73 -4.98
CA GLN A 280 -21.89 38.18 -3.76
C GLN A 280 -21.13 36.95 -3.19
N PRO A 281 -19.81 37.06 -2.92
CA PRO A 281 -19.00 35.92 -2.49
C PRO A 281 -19.35 35.43 -1.07
N VAL A 282 -19.84 36.32 -0.20
CA VAL A 282 -20.25 35.97 1.17
C VAL A 282 -21.54 35.16 1.16
N ASP A 283 -22.52 35.56 0.35
CA ASP A 283 -23.80 34.84 0.21
C ASP A 283 -23.58 33.46 -0.40
N LEU A 284 -22.69 33.35 -1.38
CA LEU A 284 -22.25 32.06 -1.91
C LEU A 284 -21.63 31.18 -0.83
N ALA A 285 -20.66 31.71 -0.07
CA ALA A 285 -20.01 30.94 0.99
C ALA A 285 -20.99 30.51 2.09
N ALA A 286 -21.95 31.38 2.44
CA ALA A 286 -23.00 31.08 3.40
C ALA A 286 -23.94 29.97 2.90
N ALA A 287 -24.41 30.06 1.65
CA ALA A 287 -25.26 29.03 1.04
C ALA A 287 -24.58 27.65 1.00
N ILE A 288 -23.31 27.61 0.58
CA ILE A 288 -22.50 26.37 0.57
C ILE A 288 -22.31 25.84 1.99
N ALA A 289 -22.05 26.70 2.97
CA ALA A 289 -21.88 26.28 4.36
C ALA A 289 -23.17 25.71 4.94
N VAL A 290 -24.33 26.32 4.68
CA VAL A 290 -25.64 25.82 5.08
C VAL A 290 -25.86 24.42 4.49
N ASP A 291 -25.66 24.26 3.20
CA ASP A 291 -25.83 22.98 2.51
C ASP A 291 -24.85 21.91 3.00
N PHE A 292 -23.60 22.28 3.26
CA PHE A 292 -22.61 21.38 3.85
C PHE A 292 -23.03 20.90 5.25
N LEU A 293 -23.54 21.81 6.09
CA LEU A 293 -23.95 21.51 7.46
C LEU A 293 -25.23 20.65 7.55
N LYS A 294 -26.13 20.73 6.55
CA LYS A 294 -27.31 19.84 6.46
C LYS A 294 -26.91 18.37 6.50
N GLY A 295 -25.78 18.00 5.89
CA GLY A 295 -25.26 16.62 5.87
C GLY A 295 -24.93 16.03 7.25
N PHE A 296 -24.79 16.87 8.28
CA PHE A 296 -24.47 16.44 9.64
C PHE A 296 -25.66 16.51 10.61
N ARG A 297 -26.89 16.73 10.11
CA ARG A 297 -28.10 16.73 10.94
C ARG A 297 -28.33 15.35 11.61
N PRO A 298 -28.88 15.32 12.84
CA PRO A 298 -29.18 14.07 13.54
C PRO A 298 -30.12 13.14 12.78
N ALA A 299 -31.07 13.74 12.05
CA ALA A 299 -32.02 13.02 11.22
C ALA A 299 -31.98 13.53 9.77
N ARG A 300 -32.23 12.62 8.83
CA ARG A 300 -32.50 12.97 7.43
C ARG A 300 -33.96 13.39 7.33
N VAL A 301 -34.16 14.69 7.13
CA VAL A 301 -35.46 15.33 7.05
C VAL A 301 -35.50 16.19 5.79
N ASP A 302 -36.70 16.46 5.31
CA ASP A 302 -36.91 17.45 4.26
C ASP A 302 -36.54 18.85 4.77
N ALA A 303 -36.03 19.65 3.85
CA ALA A 303 -35.92 21.08 4.02
C ALA A 303 -36.62 21.75 2.83
N PRO A 304 -37.16 22.97 3.00
CA PRO A 304 -37.72 23.71 1.89
C PRO A 304 -36.72 23.77 0.74
N ASP A 305 -37.21 23.56 -0.48
CA ASP A 305 -36.47 23.73 -1.73
C ASP A 305 -35.30 22.74 -1.96
N ASP A 306 -35.10 21.76 -1.08
CA ASP A 306 -34.19 20.62 -1.29
C ASP A 306 -34.92 19.46 -1.98
N VAL A 307 -34.17 18.57 -2.63
CA VAL A 307 -34.70 17.32 -3.17
C VAL A 307 -35.29 16.47 -2.02
N PRO A 308 -36.57 16.05 -2.11
CA PRO A 308 -37.25 15.30 -1.04
C PRO A 308 -36.49 14.05 -0.59
N VAL A 309 -36.44 13.81 0.72
CA VAL A 309 -35.71 12.68 1.33
C VAL A 309 -36.38 11.34 1.02
N ASP A 310 -37.70 11.35 0.81
CA ASP A 310 -38.51 10.16 0.51
C ASP A 310 -38.15 9.48 -0.81
N ARG A 311 -37.54 10.21 -1.76
CA ARG A 311 -36.97 9.62 -2.97
C ARG A 311 -35.91 8.55 -2.66
N TRP A 312 -35.25 8.67 -1.51
CA TRP A 312 -34.20 7.78 -1.02
C TRP A 312 -34.68 6.82 0.09
N HIS A 313 -35.99 6.71 0.25
CA HIS A 313 -36.61 5.73 1.14
C HIS A 313 -36.94 4.43 0.41
N PHE A 314 -36.82 3.29 1.11
CA PHE A 314 -37.43 2.06 0.64
C PHE A 314 -38.96 2.24 0.58
N GLN A 315 -39.55 2.11 -0.60
CA GLN A 315 -40.97 2.28 -0.85
C GLN A 315 -41.70 0.94 -0.77
N THR A 316 -42.90 0.92 -0.19
CA THR A 316 -43.69 -0.33 -0.11
C THR A 316 -44.31 -0.71 -1.45
N SER A 317 -44.42 0.23 -2.39
CA SER A 317 -44.79 0.05 -3.80
C SER A 317 -43.60 0.36 -4.71
N TYR A 318 -43.64 -0.10 -5.97
CA TYR A 318 -42.60 0.23 -6.93
C TYR A 318 -42.60 1.76 -7.21
N PRO A 319 -41.46 2.46 -7.05
CA PRO A 319 -41.40 3.89 -7.28
C PRO A 319 -41.17 4.22 -8.76
N PHE A 320 -42.12 4.93 -9.37
CA PHE A 320 -42.02 5.37 -10.78
C PHE A 320 -41.45 6.78 -10.96
N TYR A 321 -41.32 7.56 -9.88
CA TYR A 321 -40.73 8.91 -9.90
C TYR A 321 -41.23 9.82 -11.04
N GLU A 322 -42.54 9.83 -11.25
CA GLU A 322 -43.24 10.65 -12.28
C GLU A 322 -43.05 10.21 -13.74
N ASP A 323 -42.38 9.08 -14.01
CA ASP A 323 -42.20 8.53 -15.37
C ASP A 323 -42.45 7.01 -15.40
N GLU A 324 -43.72 6.61 -15.34
CA GLU A 324 -44.09 5.20 -15.35
C GLU A 324 -43.81 4.52 -16.70
N GLU A 325 -44.04 5.23 -17.81
CA GLU A 325 -43.86 4.69 -19.15
C GLU A 325 -42.38 4.41 -19.43
N GLY A 326 -41.49 5.38 -19.20
CA GLY A 326 -40.05 5.21 -19.42
C GLY A 326 -39.46 4.11 -18.53
N VAL A 327 -39.91 4.01 -17.28
CA VAL A 327 -39.48 2.93 -16.37
C VAL A 327 -39.91 1.55 -16.88
N ARG A 328 -41.15 1.41 -17.37
CA ARG A 328 -41.65 0.14 -17.91
C ARG A 328 -40.94 -0.23 -19.21
N GLU A 329 -40.66 0.74 -20.06
CA GLU A 329 -39.92 0.55 -21.29
C GLU A 329 -38.48 0.10 -21.01
N ALA A 330 -37.75 0.83 -20.16
CA ALA A 330 -36.39 0.47 -19.77
C ALA A 330 -36.31 -0.92 -19.12
N ALA A 331 -37.29 -1.28 -18.28
CA ALA A 331 -37.37 -2.62 -17.70
C ALA A 331 -37.70 -3.71 -18.74
N ALA A 332 -38.49 -3.40 -19.78
CA ALA A 332 -38.76 -4.33 -20.87
C ALA A 332 -37.55 -4.51 -21.80
N GLN A 333 -36.76 -3.46 -22.01
CA GLN A 333 -35.57 -3.49 -22.87
C GLN A 333 -34.37 -4.15 -22.18
N HIS A 334 -34.17 -3.90 -20.88
CA HIS A 334 -32.94 -4.31 -20.17
C HIS A 334 -33.18 -5.26 -18.98
N GLY A 335 -34.44 -5.52 -18.61
CA GLY A 335 -34.82 -6.39 -17.50
C GLY A 335 -35.34 -7.76 -17.94
N ASP A 336 -35.52 -8.65 -16.97
CA ASP A 336 -36.11 -9.98 -17.15
C ASP A 336 -37.59 -10.07 -16.75
N VAL A 337 -38.07 -9.09 -15.98
CA VAL A 337 -39.42 -9.03 -15.44
C VAL A 337 -39.95 -7.59 -15.43
N PRO A 338 -41.28 -7.39 -15.45
CA PRO A 338 -41.87 -6.07 -15.29
C PRO A 338 -41.54 -5.43 -13.93
N PRO A 339 -41.55 -4.09 -13.83
CA PRO A 339 -41.39 -3.36 -12.57
C PRO A 339 -42.37 -3.84 -11.51
N GLY A 340 -41.85 -4.29 -10.37
CA GLY A 340 -42.65 -4.86 -9.29
C GLY A 340 -41.92 -4.94 -7.96
N VAL A 341 -42.68 -5.17 -6.89
CA VAL A 341 -42.14 -5.30 -5.53
C VAL A 341 -42.64 -6.56 -4.83
N SER A 342 -41.80 -7.11 -3.97
CA SER A 342 -42.20 -8.14 -3.01
C SER A 342 -42.60 -7.46 -1.70
N GLU A 343 -43.91 -7.28 -1.49
CA GLU A 343 -44.48 -6.56 -0.34
C GLU A 343 -43.92 -6.98 1.03
N PRO A 344 -43.70 -8.27 1.37
CA PRO A 344 -43.10 -8.64 2.65
C PRO A 344 -41.66 -8.12 2.81
N LEU A 345 -40.89 -8.11 1.72
CA LEU A 345 -39.49 -7.69 1.72
C LEU A 345 -39.39 -6.15 1.74
N THR A 346 -40.20 -5.44 0.95
CA THR A 346 -40.20 -3.98 0.96
C THR A 346 -40.71 -3.42 2.29
N SER A 347 -41.72 -4.05 2.90
CA SER A 347 -42.20 -3.71 4.24
C SER A 347 -41.10 -3.92 5.30
N PHE A 348 -40.37 -5.04 5.22
CA PHE A 348 -39.22 -5.29 6.10
C PHE A 348 -38.12 -4.23 5.92
N LEU A 349 -37.71 -3.92 4.68
CA LEU A 349 -36.66 -2.94 4.40
C LEU A 349 -37.08 -1.53 4.82
N ARG A 350 -38.34 -1.17 4.63
CA ARG A 350 -38.91 0.11 5.10
C ARG A 350 -38.93 0.17 6.63
N ALA A 351 -39.40 -0.87 7.30
CA ALA A 351 -39.36 -0.96 8.75
C ALA A 351 -37.91 -0.88 9.28
N TYR A 352 -36.97 -1.59 8.66
CA TYR A 352 -35.54 -1.54 8.99
C TYR A 352 -34.98 -0.13 8.89
N GLN A 353 -35.25 0.58 7.78
CA GLN A 353 -34.82 1.96 7.56
C GLN A 353 -35.35 2.92 8.63
N LEU A 354 -36.56 2.69 9.14
CA LEU A 354 -37.20 3.52 10.16
C LEU A 354 -36.80 3.15 11.60
N SER A 355 -36.42 1.90 11.87
CA SER A 355 -36.25 1.37 13.24
C SER A 355 -34.81 1.06 13.64
N VAL A 356 -34.05 0.35 12.79
CA VAL A 356 -32.61 0.08 13.00
C VAL A 356 -31.79 1.26 12.51
N GLY A 357 -32.26 1.87 11.43
CA GLY A 357 -31.86 3.19 11.03
C GLY A 357 -30.67 3.23 10.07
N TYR A 358 -30.25 4.45 9.84
CA TYR A 358 -29.12 4.86 9.03
C TYR A 358 -28.10 5.53 9.94
N THR A 359 -26.90 5.76 9.41
CA THR A 359 -25.81 6.43 10.11
C THR A 359 -26.18 7.90 10.36
N PRO A 360 -26.32 8.35 11.61
CA PRO A 360 -26.67 9.73 11.91
C PRO A 360 -25.55 10.70 11.52
N GLY A 361 -25.93 11.87 11.01
CA GLY A 361 -24.99 12.92 10.62
C GLY A 361 -23.97 13.31 11.71
N PRO A 362 -24.34 13.40 13.00
CA PRO A 362 -23.39 13.69 14.06
C PRO A 362 -22.25 12.66 14.18
N LEU A 363 -22.50 11.38 13.90
CA LEU A 363 -21.42 10.37 13.88
C LEU A 363 -20.45 10.61 12.72
N LEU A 364 -20.95 11.02 11.56
CA LEU A 364 -20.12 11.41 10.42
C LEU A 364 -19.31 12.67 10.73
N ALA A 365 -19.89 13.65 11.44
CA ALA A 365 -19.19 14.84 11.91
C ALA A 365 -18.05 14.48 12.87
N LEU A 366 -18.33 13.63 13.86
CA LEU A 366 -17.31 13.15 14.80
C LEU A 366 -16.19 12.38 14.07
N ALA A 367 -16.54 11.56 13.08
CA ALA A 367 -15.58 10.82 12.28
C ALA A 367 -14.71 11.76 11.43
N LEU A 368 -15.30 12.79 10.81
CA LEU A 368 -14.56 13.83 10.09
C LEU A 368 -13.60 14.59 11.03
N LEU A 369 -14.08 15.02 12.20
CA LEU A 369 -13.28 15.74 13.20
C LEU A 369 -12.12 14.88 13.73
N ALA A 370 -12.36 13.61 14.05
CA ALA A 370 -11.31 12.67 14.44
C ALA A 370 -10.29 12.47 13.31
N GLY A 371 -10.75 12.30 12.06
CA GLY A 371 -9.88 12.16 10.89
C GLY A 371 -9.00 13.38 10.65
N ILE A 372 -9.56 14.59 10.78
CA ILE A 372 -8.82 15.86 10.71
C ILE A 372 -7.82 15.94 11.85
N ALA A 373 -8.23 15.69 13.10
CA ALA A 373 -7.35 15.73 14.28
C ALA A 373 -6.15 14.77 14.14
N GLY A 374 -6.38 13.56 13.62
CA GLY A 374 -5.33 12.61 13.28
C GLY A 374 -4.42 13.10 12.14
N GLY A 375 -4.99 13.69 11.10
CA GLY A 375 -4.27 14.23 9.94
C GLY A 375 -3.33 15.39 10.29
N VAL A 376 -3.85 16.41 10.98
CA VAL A 376 -3.07 17.57 11.44
C VAL A 376 -2.02 17.19 12.48
N GLY A 377 -2.18 16.05 13.15
CA GLY A 377 -1.24 15.56 14.15
C GLY A 377 -1.47 16.20 15.52
N LEU A 378 -2.71 16.22 15.99
CA LEU A 378 -3.00 16.65 17.35
C LEU A 378 -2.42 15.64 18.36
N GLY A 379 -1.74 16.11 19.41
CA GLY A 379 -1.19 15.26 20.47
C GLY A 379 -0.24 14.14 19.98
N SER A 380 -0.53 12.91 20.39
CA SER A 380 0.19 11.67 20.03
C SER A 380 0.19 11.38 18.52
N ALA A 381 -0.80 11.88 17.77
CA ALA A 381 -0.92 11.63 16.33
C ALA A 381 0.28 12.13 15.53
N ARG A 382 1.01 13.16 16.00
CA ARG A 382 2.31 13.61 15.44
C ARG A 382 3.30 12.47 15.21
N ARG A 383 3.29 11.47 16.09
CA ARG A 383 4.24 10.35 16.12
C ARG A 383 3.64 9.02 15.63
N SER A 384 2.38 9.01 15.20
CA SER A 384 1.65 7.78 14.80
C SER A 384 2.18 7.12 13.51
N GLY A 385 2.73 7.92 12.59
CA GLY A 385 3.17 7.45 11.28
C GLY A 385 2.05 7.21 10.26
N ILE A 386 0.79 7.45 10.62
CA ILE A 386 -0.40 7.27 9.74
C ILE A 386 -1.15 8.58 9.44
N ARG A 387 -0.61 9.74 9.88
CA ARG A 387 -1.19 11.08 9.66
C ARG A 387 -1.58 11.35 8.21
N ALA A 388 -0.70 11.03 7.27
CA ALA A 388 -0.96 11.28 5.87
C ALA A 388 -2.16 10.46 5.36
N ALA A 389 -2.31 9.20 5.81
CA ALA A 389 -3.47 8.38 5.45
C ALA A 389 -4.77 8.95 6.05
N SER A 390 -4.71 9.40 7.31
CA SER A 390 -5.84 10.10 7.96
C SER A 390 -6.25 11.36 7.19
N LEU A 391 -5.26 12.18 6.80
CA LEU A 391 -5.48 13.41 6.03
C LEU A 391 -6.06 13.15 4.64
N LEU A 392 -5.59 12.09 3.96
CA LEU A 392 -6.13 11.70 2.66
C LEU A 392 -7.60 11.28 2.77
N ALA A 393 -7.94 10.42 3.73
CA ALA A 393 -9.32 9.96 3.91
C ALA A 393 -10.25 11.11 4.33
N SER A 394 -9.86 11.91 5.33
CA SER A 394 -10.66 13.05 5.78
C SER A 394 -10.76 14.14 4.72
N GLY A 395 -9.67 14.42 4.01
CA GLY A 395 -9.63 15.39 2.92
C GLY A 395 -10.50 14.96 1.75
N THR A 396 -10.45 13.68 1.35
CA THR A 396 -11.31 13.14 0.28
C THR A 396 -12.78 13.24 0.68
N GLY A 397 -13.15 12.82 1.89
CA GLY A 397 -14.52 12.91 2.38
C GLY A 397 -15.02 14.36 2.46
N PHE A 398 -14.21 15.27 3.00
CA PHE A 398 -14.52 16.70 3.05
C PHE A 398 -14.70 17.29 1.66
N THR A 399 -13.77 17.00 0.73
CA THR A 399 -13.82 17.53 -0.64
C THR A 399 -15.07 17.05 -1.37
N VAL A 400 -15.45 15.77 -1.29
CA VAL A 400 -16.69 15.31 -1.91
C VAL A 400 -17.91 16.06 -1.36
N LEU A 401 -17.99 16.22 -0.04
CA LEU A 401 -19.13 16.89 0.60
C LEU A 401 -19.21 18.38 0.28
N ILE A 402 -18.09 19.10 0.36
CA ILE A 402 -18.09 20.55 0.09
C ILE A 402 -18.30 20.82 -1.40
N THR A 403 -17.79 19.97 -2.30
CA THR A 403 -18.04 20.11 -3.74
C THR A 403 -19.48 19.79 -4.07
N ALA A 404 -20.09 18.75 -3.47
CA ALA A 404 -21.53 18.51 -3.61
C ALA A 404 -22.34 19.71 -3.11
N ALA A 405 -22.05 20.20 -1.90
CA ALA A 405 -22.68 21.40 -1.33
C ALA A 405 -22.39 22.68 -2.13
N ALA A 406 -21.34 22.73 -2.96
CA ALA A 406 -21.13 23.85 -3.88
C ALA A 406 -22.15 23.86 -5.02
N PHE A 407 -22.60 22.68 -5.46
CA PHE A 407 -23.63 22.54 -6.50
C PHE A 407 -25.03 22.59 -5.91
N GLU A 408 -25.38 21.62 -5.05
CA GLU A 408 -26.69 21.46 -4.45
C GLU A 408 -26.63 20.46 -3.27
N PHE A 409 -27.49 20.65 -2.26
CA PHE A 409 -27.70 19.62 -1.24
C PHE A 409 -28.71 18.55 -1.69
N SER A 410 -28.31 17.29 -1.61
CA SER A 410 -29.22 16.14 -1.64
C SER A 410 -28.69 15.05 -0.73
N TRP A 411 -29.58 14.32 -0.05
CA TRP A 411 -29.21 13.18 0.79
C TRP A 411 -28.47 12.08 0.00
N ARG A 412 -28.68 11.98 -1.32
CA ARG A 412 -27.90 11.12 -2.21
C ARG A 412 -26.43 11.55 -2.28
N TYR A 413 -26.15 12.84 -2.40
CA TYR A 413 -24.77 13.33 -2.54
C TYR A 413 -23.95 13.18 -1.25
N GLN A 414 -24.61 12.88 -0.13
CA GLN A 414 -23.96 12.52 1.14
C GLN A 414 -23.49 11.07 1.17
N LEU A 415 -23.97 10.17 0.30
CA LEU A 415 -23.66 8.74 0.36
C LEU A 415 -22.16 8.42 0.34
N PRO A 416 -21.30 9.06 -0.49
CA PRO A 416 -19.86 8.81 -0.43
C PRO A 416 -19.24 9.08 0.95
N SER A 417 -19.84 9.96 1.76
CA SER A 417 -19.35 10.23 3.12
C SER A 417 -19.57 9.06 4.08
N LEU A 418 -20.59 8.21 3.86
CA LEU A 418 -20.82 6.98 4.62
C LEU A 418 -19.66 6.00 4.47
N VAL A 419 -18.97 6.05 3.32
CA VAL A 419 -17.82 5.20 3.03
C VAL A 419 -16.52 5.85 3.53
N LEU A 420 -16.35 7.15 3.29
CA LEU A 420 -15.09 7.85 3.50
C LEU A 420 -14.87 8.32 4.95
N LEU A 421 -15.91 8.87 5.59
CA LEU A 421 -15.75 9.50 6.90
C LEU A 421 -15.55 8.50 8.04
N PRO A 422 -16.28 7.37 8.16
CA PRO A 422 -16.00 6.37 9.18
C PRO A 422 -14.57 5.82 9.08
N MET A 423 -14.08 5.57 7.86
CA MET A 423 -12.68 5.20 7.60
C MET A 423 -11.71 6.29 8.08
N ALA A 424 -11.98 7.56 7.75
CA ALA A 424 -11.16 8.69 8.21
C ALA A 424 -11.16 8.81 9.74
N GLY A 425 -12.32 8.66 10.38
CA GLY A 425 -12.49 8.70 11.83
C GLY A 425 -11.70 7.62 12.53
N VAL A 426 -11.74 6.38 12.04
CA VAL A 426 -10.96 5.28 12.63
C VAL A 426 -9.47 5.46 12.41
N LEU A 427 -9.02 5.93 11.24
CA LEU A 427 -7.61 6.32 11.04
C LEU A 427 -7.19 7.42 12.02
N GLY A 428 -8.06 8.40 12.26
CA GLY A 428 -7.84 9.51 13.18
C GLY A 428 -7.75 9.06 14.63
N VAL A 429 -8.73 8.29 15.11
CA VAL A 429 -8.73 7.68 16.46
C VAL A 429 -7.53 6.77 16.64
N THR A 430 -7.17 5.97 15.64
CA THR A 430 -5.97 5.13 15.67
C THR A 430 -4.70 5.97 15.77
N ALA A 431 -4.64 7.12 15.08
CA ALA A 431 -3.50 8.02 15.18
C ALA A 431 -3.38 8.64 16.59
N LEU A 432 -4.50 8.98 17.22
CA LEU A 432 -4.56 9.61 18.54
C LEU A 432 -4.38 8.63 19.71
N THR A 433 -4.89 7.40 19.58
CA THR A 433 -4.99 6.44 20.71
C THR A 433 -4.18 5.17 20.50
N GLY A 434 -3.73 4.92 19.27
CA GLY A 434 -2.92 3.75 18.95
C GLY A 434 -1.61 3.77 19.70
N PRO A 435 -1.01 2.59 19.97
CA PRO A 435 0.33 2.54 20.53
C PRO A 435 1.22 3.39 19.64
N LEU A 436 1.83 4.42 20.23
CA LEU A 436 2.83 5.20 19.53
C LEU A 436 3.75 4.18 18.88
N ARG A 437 3.87 4.23 17.55
CA ARG A 437 5.09 3.71 16.94
C ARG A 437 6.17 4.49 17.63
N ARG A 438 6.80 3.90 18.68
CA ARG A 438 8.16 4.24 19.02
C ARG A 438 8.85 4.30 17.66
N PRO A 439 9.67 5.31 17.38
CA PRO A 439 10.62 5.15 16.32
C PRO A 439 11.39 3.89 16.72
N GLY A 440 10.94 2.72 16.25
CA GLY A 440 11.77 1.54 16.21
C GLY A 440 13.02 2.05 15.54
N PRO A 441 14.21 1.74 16.08
CA PRO A 441 15.45 2.25 15.53
C PRO A 441 15.30 2.10 14.04
N ARG A 442 15.39 3.23 13.30
CA ARG A 442 15.34 3.20 11.83
C ARG A 442 16.17 1.99 11.50
N LEU A 443 15.56 0.95 10.90
CA LEU A 443 16.29 -0.22 10.47
C LEU A 443 17.18 0.34 9.38
N LYS A 444 18.32 0.92 9.80
CA LYS A 444 19.46 1.26 8.99
C LYS A 444 19.70 -0.10 8.37
N LEU A 445 19.35 -0.23 7.09
CA LEU A 445 20.07 -1.19 6.28
C LEU A 445 21.51 -0.89 6.62
N ARG A 446 22.16 -1.83 7.34
CA ARG A 446 23.58 -1.69 7.57
C ARG A 446 24.17 -1.55 6.17
N PRO A 447 24.96 -0.50 5.92
CA PRO A 447 25.61 -0.37 4.63
C PRO A 447 26.32 -1.70 4.30
N PRO A 448 26.48 -2.05 3.02
CA PRO A 448 27.35 -3.16 2.64
C PRO A 448 28.67 -3.06 3.40
N LEU A 449 29.22 -4.18 3.85
CA LEU A 449 30.51 -4.14 4.53
C LEU A 449 31.55 -3.56 3.57
N GLU A 450 32.41 -2.70 4.10
CA GLU A 450 33.58 -2.25 3.34
C GLU A 450 34.49 -3.46 3.03
N PRO A 451 35.32 -3.37 1.98
CA PRO A 451 36.31 -4.40 1.68
C PRO A 451 37.18 -4.69 2.91
N TYR A 452 37.46 -5.97 3.16
CA TYR A 452 38.32 -6.37 4.26
C TYR A 452 39.81 -6.11 3.91
N PRO A 453 40.65 -5.67 4.87
CA PRO A 453 40.28 -5.21 6.22
C PRO A 453 39.79 -3.76 6.22
N ASP A 454 38.77 -3.45 7.03
CA ASP A 454 38.35 -2.07 7.30
C ASP A 454 39.03 -1.48 8.54
N ALA A 455 38.77 -0.21 8.85
CA ALA A 455 39.41 0.47 9.99
C ALA A 455 39.09 -0.19 11.35
N VAL A 456 37.91 -0.80 11.49
CA VAL A 456 37.52 -1.52 12.71
C VAL A 456 38.26 -2.85 12.78
N ASP A 457 38.39 -3.57 11.65
CA ASP A 457 39.19 -4.80 11.57
C ASP A 457 40.65 -4.54 12.00
N ILE A 458 41.29 -3.51 11.45
CA ILE A 458 42.68 -3.14 11.76
C ILE A 458 42.86 -2.82 13.25
N ALA A 459 41.93 -2.04 13.82
CA ALA A 459 41.97 -1.69 15.24
C ALA A 459 41.79 -2.93 16.13
N SER A 460 40.82 -3.80 15.80
CA SER A 460 40.57 -5.04 16.56
C SER A 460 41.73 -6.02 16.50
N VAL A 461 42.38 -6.18 15.35
CA VAL A 461 43.58 -7.04 15.22
C VAL A 461 44.73 -6.48 16.05
N ARG A 462 44.92 -5.16 16.08
CA ARG A 462 45.98 -4.52 16.89
C ARG A 462 45.76 -4.75 18.39
N VAL A 463 44.54 -4.57 18.88
CA VAL A 463 44.20 -4.80 20.30
C VAL A 463 44.35 -6.28 20.64
N PHE A 464 43.82 -7.16 19.81
CA PHE A 464 43.95 -8.61 19.99
C PHE A 464 45.41 -9.05 20.06
N GLY A 465 46.27 -8.57 19.16
CA GLY A 465 47.70 -8.88 19.18
C GLY A 465 48.46 -8.29 20.38
N ALA A 466 48.00 -7.19 20.96
CA ALA A 466 48.57 -6.62 22.17
C ALA A 466 48.18 -7.42 23.43
N ASP A 467 46.93 -7.89 23.49
CA ASP A 467 46.41 -8.65 24.62
C ASP A 467 46.90 -10.11 24.62
N GLU A 468 47.09 -10.71 23.44
CA GLU A 468 47.34 -12.16 23.29
C GLU A 468 48.72 -12.51 22.67
N GLY A 469 49.50 -11.53 22.19
CA GLY A 469 50.83 -11.75 21.58
C GLY A 469 50.79 -12.29 20.13
N SER A 470 51.88 -12.91 19.66
CA SER A 470 51.94 -13.60 18.36
C SER A 470 51.18 -14.93 18.43
N VAL A 471 49.86 -14.85 18.32
CA VAL A 471 48.96 -15.99 18.54
C VAL A 471 49.12 -17.05 17.43
N ARG A 472 49.60 -18.25 17.80
CA ARG A 472 49.48 -19.46 16.96
C ARG A 472 48.29 -20.27 17.44
N PHE A 473 47.35 -20.55 16.55
CA PHE A 473 46.19 -21.39 16.86
C PHE A 473 46.48 -22.87 16.64
N ALA A 474 45.69 -23.72 17.29
CA ALA A 474 45.60 -25.13 16.98
C ALA A 474 45.18 -25.36 15.51
N PRO A 475 45.41 -26.56 14.93
CA PRO A 475 45.02 -26.86 13.55
C PRO A 475 43.53 -26.69 13.27
N VAL A 476 42.67 -26.84 14.28
CA VAL A 476 41.23 -26.60 14.19
C VAL A 476 40.86 -25.41 15.07
N VAL A 477 40.17 -24.42 14.49
CA VAL A 477 39.67 -23.25 15.25
C VAL A 477 38.16 -23.13 15.10
N VAL A 478 37.45 -23.12 16.24
CA VAL A 478 36.02 -22.82 16.30
C VAL A 478 35.83 -21.32 16.47
N VAL A 479 35.32 -20.66 15.43
CA VAL A 479 35.05 -19.23 15.37
C VAL A 479 33.59 -18.97 15.73
N ILE A 480 33.36 -18.19 16.78
CA ILE A 480 32.03 -17.83 17.29
C ILE A 480 31.86 -16.32 17.21
N ALA A 481 30.85 -15.85 16.48
CA ALA A 481 30.47 -14.44 16.50
C ALA A 481 29.44 -14.21 17.62
N ALA A 482 29.75 -13.31 18.55
CA ALA A 482 28.90 -13.02 19.70
C ALA A 482 28.49 -11.55 19.75
N TYR A 483 27.21 -11.29 20.04
CA TYR A 483 26.70 -9.94 20.30
C TYR A 483 25.62 -9.97 21.37
N ASN A 484 25.93 -9.45 22.55
CA ASN A 484 25.06 -9.48 23.73
C ASN A 484 24.53 -10.89 24.03
N GLU A 485 25.44 -11.81 24.37
CA GLU A 485 25.15 -13.24 24.65
C GLU A 485 25.79 -13.67 26.00
N GLU A 486 25.94 -12.75 26.95
CA GLU A 486 26.58 -13.02 28.26
C GLU A 486 25.99 -14.24 28.99
N GLY A 487 24.66 -14.41 28.94
CA GLY A 487 23.96 -15.51 29.62
C GLY A 487 24.02 -16.87 28.91
N GLY A 488 24.52 -16.94 27.68
CA GLY A 488 24.50 -18.16 26.87
C GLY A 488 25.89 -18.64 26.43
N ILE A 489 26.83 -17.73 26.22
CA ILE A 489 28.13 -18.05 25.59
C ILE A 489 28.96 -19.06 26.40
N GLY A 490 28.94 -18.99 27.74
CA GLY A 490 29.70 -19.91 28.60
C GLY A 490 29.31 -21.37 28.36
N ASN A 491 28.00 -21.66 28.34
CA ASN A 491 27.48 -23.01 28.08
C ASN A 491 27.89 -23.53 26.68
N VAL A 492 27.96 -22.66 25.68
CA VAL A 492 28.41 -23.05 24.33
C VAL A 492 29.89 -23.40 24.35
N LEU A 493 30.71 -22.60 25.02
CA LEU A 493 32.16 -22.83 25.12
C LEU A 493 32.48 -24.13 25.85
N ASP A 494 31.76 -24.44 26.93
CA ASP A 494 31.94 -25.68 27.70
C ASP A 494 31.64 -26.95 26.89
N THR A 495 30.83 -26.83 25.83
CA THR A 495 30.48 -27.94 24.93
C THR A 495 31.45 -28.13 23.76
N VAL A 496 32.38 -27.19 23.53
CA VAL A 496 33.38 -27.34 22.46
C VAL A 496 34.49 -28.29 22.93
N PRO A 497 34.74 -29.42 22.25
CA PRO A 497 35.76 -30.37 22.69
C PRO A 497 37.17 -29.78 22.48
N SER A 498 38.10 -30.08 23.39
CA SER A 498 39.50 -29.64 23.31
C SER A 498 40.33 -30.37 22.24
N SER A 499 39.82 -31.50 21.73
CA SER A 499 40.38 -32.21 20.58
C SER A 499 39.28 -32.86 19.75
N CYS A 500 39.47 -32.94 18.44
CA CYS A 500 38.53 -33.58 17.53
C CYS A 500 39.30 -34.24 16.39
N CYS A 501 38.94 -35.48 16.04
CA CYS A 501 39.59 -36.27 14.97
C CYS A 501 41.13 -36.34 15.13
N GLY A 502 41.62 -36.43 16.38
CA GLY A 502 43.05 -36.49 16.69
C GLY A 502 43.80 -35.15 16.56
N LEU A 503 43.11 -34.04 16.32
CA LEU A 503 43.69 -32.70 16.24
C LEU A 503 43.26 -31.85 17.46
N PRO A 504 44.16 -31.02 18.02
CA PRO A 504 43.76 -30.07 19.05
C PRO A 504 42.85 -28.99 18.47
N VAL A 505 41.94 -28.49 19.30
CA VAL A 505 40.91 -27.51 18.93
C VAL A 505 41.04 -26.27 19.82
N ASP A 506 41.15 -25.10 19.20
CA ASP A 506 41.06 -23.81 19.88
C ASP A 506 39.70 -23.14 19.61
N THR A 507 39.25 -22.29 20.51
CA THR A 507 38.04 -21.47 20.32
C THR A 507 38.39 -19.98 20.26
N LEU A 508 37.87 -19.30 19.23
CA LEU A 508 37.99 -17.87 19.00
C LEU A 508 36.60 -17.22 19.01
N VAL A 509 36.34 -16.35 19.97
CA VAL A 509 35.11 -15.57 20.06
C VAL A 509 35.37 -14.14 19.55
N VAL A 510 34.63 -13.73 18.52
CA VAL A 510 34.64 -12.36 18.01
C VAL A 510 33.42 -11.61 18.54
N VAL A 511 33.67 -10.67 19.46
CA VAL A 511 32.66 -9.90 20.19
C VAL A 511 32.37 -8.61 19.43
N ASP A 512 31.15 -8.44 18.93
CA ASP A 512 30.79 -7.39 17.97
C ASP A 512 30.15 -6.15 18.63
N GLY A 513 30.95 -5.28 19.25
CA GLY A 513 30.46 -4.04 19.85
C GLY A 513 29.41 -4.26 20.94
N CYS A 514 29.64 -5.25 21.81
CA CYS A 514 28.74 -5.61 22.90
C CYS A 514 28.61 -4.50 23.95
N THR A 515 27.49 -4.52 24.66
CA THR A 515 27.24 -3.63 25.81
C THR A 515 27.12 -4.39 27.14
N ASP A 516 27.28 -5.71 27.12
CA ASP A 516 27.17 -6.62 28.27
C ASP A 516 28.52 -7.33 28.54
N GLY A 517 28.54 -8.23 29.53
CA GLY A 517 29.74 -8.97 29.96
C GLY A 517 30.16 -10.12 29.03
N THR A 518 29.70 -10.17 27.77
CA THR A 518 29.97 -11.29 26.83
C THR A 518 31.47 -11.59 26.70
N ALA A 519 32.32 -10.58 26.54
CA ALA A 519 33.76 -10.76 26.37
C ALA A 519 34.43 -11.34 27.63
N THR A 520 34.07 -10.81 28.80
CA THR A 520 34.57 -11.30 30.10
C THR A 520 34.13 -12.75 30.33
N MET A 521 32.90 -13.09 29.99
CA MET A 521 32.40 -14.47 30.10
C MET A 521 33.17 -15.41 29.18
N ALA A 522 33.35 -15.04 27.91
CA ALA A 522 34.08 -15.87 26.95
C ALA A 522 35.53 -16.16 27.39
N ARG A 523 36.24 -15.14 27.92
CA ARG A 523 37.60 -15.33 28.47
C ARG A 523 37.62 -16.26 29.68
N ARG A 524 36.64 -16.14 30.58
CA ARG A 524 36.55 -17.00 31.79
C ARG A 524 36.40 -18.49 31.43
N HIS A 525 35.75 -18.78 30.31
CA HIS A 525 35.59 -20.14 29.78
C HIS A 525 36.74 -20.55 28.84
N GLY A 526 37.88 -19.84 28.87
CA GLY A 526 39.10 -20.25 28.18
C GLY A 526 39.14 -19.96 26.67
N ALA A 527 38.18 -19.23 26.12
CA ALA A 527 38.22 -18.84 24.72
C ALA A 527 39.16 -17.65 24.49
N ARG A 528 39.81 -17.61 23.33
CA ARG A 528 40.48 -16.40 22.84
C ARG A 528 39.44 -15.40 22.39
N VAL A 529 39.58 -14.14 22.75
CA VAL A 529 38.53 -13.13 22.53
C VAL A 529 39.06 -11.94 21.74
N CYS A 530 38.49 -11.70 20.56
CA CYS A 530 38.73 -10.49 19.78
C CYS A 530 37.53 -9.55 19.89
N GLU A 531 37.74 -8.36 20.41
CA GLU A 531 36.68 -7.36 20.60
C GLU A 531 36.68 -6.32 19.48
N ALA A 532 35.54 -6.15 18.82
CA ALA A 532 35.28 -5.06 17.90
C ALA A 532 34.55 -3.93 18.63
N VAL A 533 35.11 -2.71 18.57
CA VAL A 533 34.55 -1.54 19.27
C VAL A 533 33.17 -1.15 18.72
N THR A 534 32.93 -1.40 17.43
CA THR A 534 31.68 -1.04 16.74
C THR A 534 30.97 -2.27 16.22
N ASN A 535 29.69 -2.41 16.55
CA ASN A 535 28.86 -3.49 16.03
C ASN A 535 28.65 -3.36 14.52
N ARG A 536 29.21 -4.29 13.73
CA ARG A 536 29.11 -4.33 12.26
C ARG A 536 28.24 -5.48 11.75
N GLY A 537 28.02 -6.51 12.56
CA GLY A 537 27.11 -7.62 12.34
C GLY A 537 27.82 -8.94 12.21
N GLN A 538 27.07 -10.04 12.38
CA GLN A 538 27.60 -11.40 12.39
C GLN A 538 28.54 -11.69 11.21
N GLY A 539 28.22 -11.21 10.01
CA GLY A 539 29.07 -11.41 8.84
C GLY A 539 30.43 -10.72 8.93
N ALA A 540 30.52 -9.55 9.55
CA ALA A 540 31.79 -8.84 9.76
C ALA A 540 32.63 -9.56 10.82
N SER A 541 32.01 -9.98 11.92
CA SER A 541 32.68 -10.70 13.01
C SER A 541 33.23 -12.04 12.55
N LEU A 542 32.45 -12.80 11.77
CA LEU A 542 32.91 -14.06 11.17
C LEU A 542 34.05 -13.80 10.16
N ARG A 543 33.95 -12.76 9.33
CA ARG A 543 35.01 -12.40 8.37
C ARG A 543 36.33 -12.06 9.07
N LEU A 544 36.27 -11.31 10.17
CA LEU A 544 37.44 -11.01 11.02
C LEU A 544 37.99 -12.28 11.68
N GLY A 545 37.11 -13.11 12.25
CA GLY A 545 37.52 -14.37 12.88
C GLY A 545 38.16 -15.36 11.90
N TYR A 546 37.69 -15.41 10.65
CA TYR A 546 38.31 -16.22 9.60
C TYR A 546 39.73 -15.78 9.29
N ALA A 547 39.95 -14.49 9.18
CA ALA A 547 41.28 -13.95 8.92
C ALA A 547 42.23 -14.23 10.10
N LEU A 548 41.80 -13.96 11.34
CA LEU A 548 42.59 -14.24 12.53
C LEU A 548 42.97 -15.73 12.65
N ALA A 549 42.01 -16.64 12.45
CA ALA A 549 42.27 -18.07 12.52
C ALA A 549 43.25 -18.54 11.43
N ARG A 550 43.02 -18.12 10.17
CA ARG A 550 43.89 -18.47 9.04
C ARG A 550 45.30 -17.92 9.21
N ASP A 551 45.41 -16.63 9.55
CA ASP A 551 46.71 -15.94 9.64
C ASP A 551 47.50 -16.42 10.88
N GLY A 552 46.82 -16.90 11.92
CA GLY A 552 47.42 -17.58 13.07
C GLY A 552 47.69 -19.09 12.87
N GLY A 553 47.55 -19.60 11.64
CA GLY A 553 48.02 -20.94 11.25
C GLY A 553 47.00 -22.08 11.35
N ALA A 554 45.71 -21.79 11.51
CA ALA A 554 44.67 -22.82 11.48
C ALA A 554 44.63 -23.53 10.12
N ARG A 555 44.48 -24.86 10.13
CA ARG A 555 44.25 -25.67 8.91
C ARG A 555 42.75 -25.75 8.58
N TYR A 556 41.91 -25.85 9.60
CA TYR A 556 40.47 -25.95 9.50
C TYR A 556 39.79 -24.90 10.38
N ILE A 557 38.76 -24.26 9.82
CA ILE A 557 37.95 -23.26 10.51
C ILE A 557 36.53 -23.81 10.63
N VAL A 558 36.01 -23.79 11.84
CA VAL A 558 34.65 -24.20 12.16
C VAL A 558 33.87 -22.97 12.61
N THR A 559 32.61 -22.83 12.24
CA THR A 559 31.73 -21.80 12.80
C THR A 559 30.60 -22.41 13.59
N THR A 560 30.24 -21.80 14.71
CA THR A 560 28.99 -22.07 15.43
C THR A 560 28.35 -20.77 15.92
N ASP A 561 27.06 -20.81 16.29
CA ASP A 561 26.33 -19.66 16.83
C ASP A 561 26.51 -19.60 18.36
N ALA A 562 26.60 -18.39 18.93
CA ALA A 562 26.79 -18.15 20.36
C ALA A 562 25.56 -18.48 21.26
N ASP A 563 24.49 -19.02 20.68
CA ASP A 563 23.20 -19.21 21.35
C ASP A 563 22.81 -20.67 21.64
N GLY A 564 23.75 -21.60 21.42
CA GLY A 564 23.62 -23.01 21.80
C GLY A 564 22.60 -23.80 21.00
N GLN A 565 22.19 -23.32 19.82
CA GLN A 565 21.25 -24.06 18.96
C GLN A 565 21.88 -25.26 18.25
N TYR A 566 23.20 -25.34 18.11
CA TYR A 566 23.89 -26.44 17.45
C TYR A 566 24.55 -27.37 18.45
N ASP A 567 24.54 -28.65 18.13
CA ASP A 567 25.16 -29.69 18.92
C ASP A 567 26.64 -29.82 18.56
N THR A 568 27.54 -29.29 19.41
CA THR A 568 28.98 -29.33 19.15
C THR A 568 29.57 -30.73 19.31
N ASP A 569 28.84 -31.68 19.90
CA ASP A 569 29.21 -33.10 19.93
C ASP A 569 29.23 -33.71 18.52
N GLU A 570 28.52 -33.10 17.57
CA GLU A 570 28.51 -33.50 16.15
C GLU A 570 29.72 -32.93 15.36
N LEU A 571 30.65 -32.20 16.01
CA LEU A 571 31.85 -31.65 15.38
C LEU A 571 32.69 -32.69 14.59
N PRO A 572 32.88 -33.94 15.06
CA PRO A 572 33.61 -34.95 14.30
C PRO A 572 32.98 -35.26 12.93
N LEU A 573 31.64 -35.26 12.84
CA LEU A 573 30.92 -35.50 11.59
C LEU A 573 31.16 -34.37 10.57
N LEU A 574 31.34 -33.15 11.07
CA LEU A 574 31.57 -31.96 10.26
C LEU A 574 33.02 -31.89 9.77
N LEU A 575 33.99 -32.33 10.59
CA LEU A 575 35.42 -32.28 10.27
C LEU A 575 35.92 -33.47 9.46
N ALA A 576 35.38 -34.68 9.66
CA ALA A 576 35.87 -35.89 9.00
C ALA A 576 36.02 -35.74 7.46
N PRO A 577 35.03 -35.21 6.70
CA PRO A 577 35.17 -35.07 5.25
C PRO A 577 36.26 -34.09 4.81
N LEU A 578 36.67 -33.15 5.69
CA LEU A 578 37.79 -32.23 5.39
C LEU A 578 39.14 -32.90 5.65
N ILE A 579 39.20 -33.76 6.66
CA ILE A 579 40.42 -34.48 7.06
C ILE A 579 40.71 -35.60 6.06
N ASP A 580 39.67 -36.32 5.64
CA ASP A 580 39.74 -37.38 4.63
C ASP A 580 39.93 -36.83 3.21
N ASP A 581 39.97 -35.50 3.07
CA ASP A 581 40.11 -34.76 1.81
C ASP A 581 38.98 -35.03 0.80
N ASP A 582 37.79 -35.40 1.26
CA ASP A 582 36.58 -35.55 0.44
C ASP A 582 35.93 -34.20 0.09
N ALA A 583 36.11 -33.20 0.96
CA ALA A 583 35.52 -31.87 0.82
C ALA A 583 36.50 -30.75 1.16
N ASP A 584 36.21 -29.55 0.65
CA ASP A 584 36.91 -28.32 1.06
C ASP A 584 36.04 -27.47 2.00
N PHE A 585 34.72 -27.71 1.99
CA PHE A 585 33.72 -27.06 2.84
C PHE A 585 32.58 -28.02 3.18
N VAL A 586 32.23 -28.11 4.45
CA VAL A 586 31.14 -28.93 4.97
C VAL A 586 30.15 -28.04 5.70
N THR A 587 28.86 -28.18 5.39
CA THR A 587 27.78 -27.50 6.13
C THR A 587 26.84 -28.52 6.74
N GLY A 588 26.39 -28.27 7.96
CA GLY A 588 25.27 -29.04 8.50
C GLY A 588 23.97 -28.75 7.74
N SER A 589 23.05 -29.71 7.79
CA SER A 589 21.70 -29.56 7.27
C SER A 589 20.67 -30.09 8.26
N ARG A 590 19.81 -29.16 8.72
CA ARG A 590 18.66 -29.51 9.58
C ARG A 590 17.59 -30.34 8.85
N ARG A 591 17.64 -30.37 7.51
CA ARG A 591 16.70 -31.16 6.68
C ARG A 591 17.14 -32.60 6.52
N LEU A 592 18.46 -32.85 6.55
CA LEU A 592 19.01 -34.20 6.56
C LEU A 592 19.05 -34.78 7.98
N GLY A 593 19.25 -33.93 8.99
CA GLY A 593 19.26 -34.30 10.41
C GLY A 593 17.95 -33.99 11.14
N ARG A 594 18.04 -33.54 12.39
CA ARG A 594 16.90 -33.28 13.28
C ARG A 594 16.68 -31.78 13.48
N TYR A 595 15.42 -31.34 13.44
CA TYR A 595 15.04 -29.95 13.66
C TYR A 595 13.93 -29.84 14.71
N GLU A 596 14.23 -29.24 15.86
CA GLU A 596 13.33 -29.25 17.03
C GLU A 596 12.45 -27.99 17.15
N THR A 597 12.49 -27.08 16.17
CA THR A 597 11.74 -25.81 16.21
C THR A 597 10.35 -25.94 15.56
N ARG A 598 9.30 -25.39 16.20
CA ARG A 598 7.90 -25.43 15.74
C ARG A 598 7.46 -24.27 14.82
N ASP A 599 8.39 -23.55 14.18
CA ASP A 599 8.07 -22.40 13.31
C ASP A 599 7.79 -22.84 11.86
N PRO A 600 6.51 -22.84 11.41
CA PRO A 600 6.15 -23.32 10.07
C PRO A 600 6.66 -22.40 8.95
N VAL A 601 6.79 -21.09 9.20
CA VAL A 601 7.26 -20.13 8.20
C VAL A 601 8.75 -20.31 7.94
N ARG A 602 9.52 -20.50 9.02
CA ARG A 602 10.96 -20.80 8.91
C ARG A 602 11.19 -22.14 8.21
N HIS A 603 10.36 -23.14 8.51
CA HIS A 603 10.43 -24.45 7.84
C HIS A 603 10.21 -24.35 6.33
N VAL A 604 9.17 -23.64 5.88
CA VAL A 604 8.92 -23.40 4.44
C VAL A 604 10.05 -22.58 3.81
N GLY A 605 10.57 -21.57 4.51
CA GLY A 605 11.68 -20.75 4.04
C GLY A 605 12.92 -21.57 3.68
N VAL A 606 13.32 -22.53 4.53
CA VAL A 606 14.48 -23.40 4.25
C VAL A 606 14.29 -24.17 2.94
N HIS A 607 13.09 -24.70 2.66
CA HIS A 607 12.80 -25.42 1.42
C HIS A 607 12.92 -24.52 0.18
N VAL A 608 12.33 -23.33 0.24
CA VAL A 608 12.33 -22.37 -0.87
C VAL A 608 13.75 -21.90 -1.19
N PHE A 609 14.53 -21.55 -0.17
CA PHE A 609 15.89 -21.07 -0.38
C PHE A 609 16.86 -22.18 -0.78
N ALA A 610 16.69 -23.40 -0.25
CA ALA A 610 17.44 -24.57 -0.72
C ALA A 610 17.19 -24.84 -2.21
N GLY A 611 15.92 -24.79 -2.65
CA GLY A 611 15.56 -24.91 -4.07
C GLY A 611 16.16 -23.80 -4.95
N LEU A 612 16.08 -22.55 -4.50
CA LEU A 612 16.69 -21.41 -5.21
C LEU A 612 18.21 -21.55 -5.31
N ALA A 613 18.88 -21.92 -4.23
CA ALA A 613 20.32 -22.14 -4.23
C ALA A 613 20.69 -23.26 -5.19
N SER A 614 19.94 -24.37 -5.14
CA SER A 614 20.19 -25.52 -5.99
C SER A 614 20.06 -25.18 -7.48
N LEU A 615 19.05 -24.37 -7.82
CA LEU A 615 18.86 -23.86 -9.18
C LEU A 615 20.02 -22.97 -9.63
N LEU A 616 20.47 -22.05 -8.76
CA LEU A 616 21.55 -21.11 -9.07
C LEU A 616 22.90 -21.83 -9.22
N THR A 617 23.23 -22.74 -8.29
CA THR A 617 24.53 -23.41 -8.24
C THR A 617 24.60 -24.69 -9.07
N ARG A 618 23.45 -25.20 -9.54
CA ARG A 618 23.32 -26.52 -10.19
C ARG A 618 23.86 -27.67 -9.35
N ARG A 619 23.80 -27.55 -8.03
CA ARG A 619 24.08 -28.61 -7.06
C ARG A 619 22.85 -28.80 -6.19
N TRP A 620 22.54 -30.04 -5.83
CA TRP A 620 21.45 -30.28 -4.90
C TRP A 620 21.87 -29.86 -3.49
N LEU A 621 21.14 -28.92 -2.91
CA LEU A 621 21.37 -28.36 -1.58
C LEU A 621 20.09 -28.49 -0.76
N THR A 622 20.24 -28.79 0.52
CA THR A 622 19.13 -29.00 1.45
C THR A 622 19.00 -27.85 2.46
N ASP A 623 20.09 -27.21 2.89
CA ASP A 623 20.02 -26.05 3.78
C ASP A 623 21.11 -25.01 3.49
N THR A 624 20.71 -23.78 3.16
CA THR A 624 21.64 -22.68 2.85
C THR A 624 21.97 -21.78 4.03
N SER A 625 21.32 -22.02 5.18
CA SER A 625 21.25 -21.09 6.30
C SER A 625 21.76 -21.67 7.62
N PHE A 626 22.24 -22.91 7.61
CA PHE A 626 22.78 -23.58 8.80
C PHE A 626 24.10 -22.95 9.23
N GLY A 627 24.23 -22.55 10.49
CA GLY A 627 25.40 -21.81 11.00
C GLY A 627 26.58 -22.71 11.40
N PHE A 628 26.35 -24.00 11.64
CA PHE A 628 27.39 -24.96 11.99
C PHE A 628 28.08 -25.51 10.74
N ARG A 629 29.34 -25.11 10.53
CA ARG A 629 30.08 -25.38 9.28
C ARG A 629 31.55 -25.59 9.58
N ALA A 630 32.22 -26.39 8.75
CA ALA A 630 33.66 -26.53 8.77
C ALA A 630 34.23 -26.30 7.36
N MET A 631 35.43 -25.74 7.27
CA MET A 631 36.09 -25.50 5.98
C MET A 631 37.60 -25.49 6.13
N LYS A 632 38.33 -25.78 5.04
CA LYS A 632 39.77 -25.51 4.97
C LYS A 632 40.01 -24.00 5.11
N ALA A 633 41.02 -23.60 5.87
CA ALA A 633 41.24 -22.19 6.20
C ALA A 633 41.41 -21.30 4.95
N GLU A 634 42.04 -21.82 3.89
CA GLU A 634 42.24 -21.16 2.60
C GLU A 634 40.93 -20.78 1.88
N VAL A 635 39.85 -21.53 2.08
CA VAL A 635 38.54 -21.28 1.44
C VAL A 635 38.01 -19.91 1.82
N THR A 636 38.24 -19.48 3.06
CA THR A 636 37.79 -18.18 3.57
C THR A 636 38.49 -16.99 2.90
N GLY A 637 39.71 -17.20 2.37
CA GLY A 637 40.47 -16.17 1.64
C GLY A 637 40.15 -16.11 0.15
N ALA A 638 39.62 -17.19 -0.41
CA ALA A 638 39.27 -17.28 -1.82
C ALA A 638 37.91 -16.66 -2.18
N VAL A 639 37.05 -16.43 -1.18
CA VAL A 639 35.66 -15.98 -1.37
C VAL A 639 35.45 -14.53 -0.92
N THR A 640 34.64 -13.77 -1.67
CA THR A 640 34.31 -12.38 -1.30
C THR A 640 33.09 -12.35 -0.36
N LEU A 641 33.30 -11.84 0.86
CA LEU A 641 32.26 -11.67 1.89
C LEU A 641 31.94 -10.19 2.12
N ALA A 642 30.75 -9.76 1.71
CA ALA A 642 30.28 -8.37 1.77
C ALA A 642 28.99 -8.18 2.58
N GLN A 643 28.35 -9.26 3.01
CA GLN A 643 27.07 -9.23 3.73
C GLN A 643 27.25 -9.21 5.25
N ALA A 644 26.71 -8.17 5.90
CA ALA A 644 26.73 -8.06 7.36
C ALA A 644 25.81 -9.06 8.10
N GLN A 645 24.73 -9.53 7.46
CA GLN A 645 23.68 -10.35 8.10
C GLN A 645 23.34 -11.65 7.35
N TYR A 646 23.60 -11.72 6.04
CA TYR A 646 23.25 -12.85 5.17
C TYR A 646 24.50 -13.63 4.71
N GLN A 647 25.56 -13.57 5.52
CA GLN A 647 26.86 -14.17 5.23
C GLN A 647 26.77 -15.68 4.98
N ALA A 648 25.83 -16.35 5.64
CA ALA A 648 25.57 -17.78 5.49
C ALA A 648 25.40 -18.25 4.04
N SER A 649 24.47 -17.61 3.33
CA SER A 649 24.20 -17.89 1.92
C SER A 649 25.29 -17.33 1.00
N GLU A 650 25.87 -16.19 1.35
CA GLU A 650 26.93 -15.57 0.54
C GLU A 650 28.16 -16.48 0.50
N LEU A 651 28.58 -17.01 1.65
CA LEU A 651 29.69 -17.93 1.79
C LEU A 651 29.43 -19.20 0.98
N LEU A 652 28.30 -19.89 1.20
CA LEU A 652 28.00 -21.14 0.50
C LEU A 652 27.98 -20.96 -1.03
N ILE A 653 27.29 -19.93 -1.52
CA ILE A 653 27.24 -19.64 -2.96
C ILE A 653 28.61 -19.24 -3.48
N GLY A 654 29.38 -18.44 -2.72
CA GLY A 654 30.74 -18.03 -3.05
C GLY A 654 31.68 -19.23 -3.19
N VAL A 655 31.62 -20.18 -2.25
CA VAL A 655 32.43 -21.41 -2.24
C VAL A 655 32.12 -22.27 -3.46
N ILE A 656 30.84 -22.57 -3.72
CA ILE A 656 30.45 -23.37 -4.89
C ILE A 656 30.81 -22.64 -6.20
N SER A 657 30.61 -21.31 -6.22
CA SER A 657 30.96 -20.45 -7.35
C SER A 657 32.46 -20.18 -7.47
N ASN A 658 33.31 -20.69 -6.58
CA ASN A 658 34.76 -20.71 -6.77
C ASN A 658 35.28 -22.12 -7.11
N GLY A 659 34.41 -23.14 -7.10
CA GLY A 659 34.73 -24.49 -7.59
C GLY A 659 35.09 -25.49 -6.50
N PHE A 660 35.03 -25.09 -5.23
CA PHE A 660 35.32 -25.95 -4.09
C PHE A 660 34.34 -27.12 -3.95
N ARG A 661 34.81 -28.22 -3.36
CA ARG A 661 34.01 -29.40 -3.04
C ARG A 661 33.20 -29.14 -1.77
N VAL A 662 31.89 -29.29 -1.88
CA VAL A 662 30.93 -28.98 -0.81
C VAL A 662 30.12 -30.22 -0.46
N VAL A 663 30.07 -30.57 0.82
CA VAL A 663 29.28 -31.68 1.36
C VAL A 663 28.31 -31.17 2.43
N GLU A 664 27.10 -31.71 2.45
CA GLU A 664 26.12 -31.49 3.52
C GLU A 664 26.11 -32.69 4.47
N GLN A 665 26.19 -32.44 5.77
CA GLN A 665 26.06 -33.49 6.79
C GLN A 665 24.72 -33.37 7.54
N PRO A 666 24.06 -34.50 7.89
CA PRO A 666 22.88 -34.48 8.75
C PRO A 666 23.29 -33.99 10.14
N MET A 667 22.68 -32.89 10.59
CA MET A 667 23.04 -32.24 11.85
C MET A 667 21.80 -31.80 12.62
N THR A 668 21.93 -31.72 13.94
CA THR A 668 20.85 -31.39 14.86
C THR A 668 20.81 -29.89 15.16
N MET A 669 19.61 -29.30 15.08
CA MET A 669 19.36 -27.93 15.54
C MET A 669 18.29 -27.92 16.62
N ARG A 670 18.74 -27.64 17.85
CA ARG A 670 17.96 -27.59 19.08
C ARG A 670 17.20 -26.27 19.20
N VAL A 671 16.23 -26.22 20.10
CA VAL A 671 15.56 -24.97 20.50
C VAL A 671 16.56 -24.11 21.28
N ARG A 672 16.54 -22.80 21.03
CA ARG A 672 17.41 -21.84 21.71
C ARG A 672 17.19 -21.87 23.23
N SER A 673 18.26 -21.95 24.01
CA SER A 673 18.22 -22.06 25.48
C SER A 673 17.95 -20.72 26.19
N ALA A 674 18.33 -19.57 25.58
CA ALA A 674 18.06 -18.23 26.12
C ALA A 674 18.07 -17.13 25.02
N GLY A 675 17.38 -15.99 25.27
CA GLY A 675 17.43 -14.76 24.46
C GLY A 675 16.42 -14.65 23.28
N GLU A 676 16.06 -13.41 22.89
CA GLU A 676 15.14 -13.14 21.77
C GLU A 676 15.80 -13.31 20.39
N THR A 677 15.05 -13.83 19.40
CA THR A 677 15.54 -13.95 18.02
C THR A 677 15.81 -12.58 17.39
N LYS A 678 17.06 -12.37 16.98
CA LYS A 678 17.51 -11.17 16.26
C LYS A 678 17.27 -11.29 14.73
N LYS A 679 16.80 -12.46 14.25
CA LYS A 679 16.46 -12.76 12.84
C LYS A 679 14.94 -12.58 12.64
N GLY A 680 14.53 -11.84 11.61
CA GLY A 680 13.14 -11.37 11.46
C GLY A 680 12.18 -12.39 10.84
N ASN A 681 10.95 -12.48 11.37
CA ASN A 681 9.94 -13.49 10.98
C ASN A 681 9.01 -13.07 9.82
N ASN A 682 9.48 -12.22 8.89
CA ASN A 682 8.60 -11.59 7.89
C ASN A 682 9.02 -11.89 6.44
N LEU A 683 8.04 -11.90 5.51
CA LEU A 683 8.23 -12.07 4.05
C LEU A 683 9.32 -11.14 3.44
N VAL A 684 9.52 -9.97 4.04
CA VAL A 684 10.58 -9.02 3.67
C VAL A 684 11.99 -9.57 3.92
N TYR A 685 12.19 -10.32 5.02
CA TYR A 685 13.45 -11.00 5.29
C TYR A 685 13.74 -12.05 4.21
N GLY A 686 12.73 -12.84 3.85
CA GLY A 686 12.85 -13.83 2.78
C GLY A 686 13.19 -13.23 1.41
N MET A 687 12.54 -12.13 1.01
CA MET A 687 12.88 -11.43 -0.25
C MET A 687 14.31 -10.88 -0.25
N ARG A 688 14.80 -10.39 0.91
CA ARG A 688 16.20 -9.92 1.03
C ARG A 688 17.19 -11.06 0.94
N TYR A 689 16.89 -12.18 1.60
CA TYR A 689 17.69 -13.40 1.53
C TYR A 689 17.83 -13.88 0.07
N ALA A 690 16.72 -14.01 -0.66
CA ALA A 690 16.73 -14.35 -2.09
C ALA A 690 17.54 -13.34 -2.94
N ARG A 691 17.37 -12.04 -2.69
CA ARG A 691 18.12 -11.00 -3.41
C ARG A 691 19.62 -11.11 -3.18
N VAL A 692 20.05 -11.43 -1.95
CA VAL A 692 21.47 -11.67 -1.65
C VAL A 692 21.97 -12.89 -2.40
N MET A 693 21.25 -14.00 -2.38
CA MET A 693 21.65 -15.22 -3.09
C MET A 693 21.85 -14.99 -4.59
N VAL A 694 20.85 -14.37 -5.24
CA VAL A 694 20.90 -14.05 -6.67
C VAL A 694 22.00 -13.03 -6.96
N GLY A 695 22.15 -12.02 -6.11
CA GLY A 695 23.18 -10.98 -6.24
C GLY A 695 24.59 -11.53 -6.12
N THR A 696 24.86 -12.39 -5.13
CA THR A 696 26.14 -13.09 -4.95
C THR A 696 26.42 -13.99 -6.14
N TRP A 697 25.46 -14.82 -6.56
CA TRP A 697 25.64 -15.69 -7.72
C TRP A 697 25.96 -14.90 -9.00
N TRP A 698 25.25 -13.80 -9.24
CA TRP A 698 25.51 -12.93 -10.39
C TRP A 698 26.89 -12.29 -10.33
N ARG A 699 27.32 -11.82 -9.14
CA ARG A 699 28.65 -11.24 -8.91
C ARG A 699 29.75 -12.25 -9.23
N GLU A 700 29.68 -13.45 -8.65
CA GLU A 700 30.69 -14.49 -8.87
C GLU A 700 30.73 -14.96 -10.33
N ARG A 701 29.56 -15.07 -10.99
CA ARG A 701 29.47 -15.42 -12.42
C ARG A 701 30.10 -14.36 -13.32
N SER A 702 29.92 -13.08 -12.98
CA SER A 702 30.51 -11.96 -13.71
C SER A 702 32.02 -11.91 -13.55
N SER A 703 32.53 -12.11 -12.33
CA SER A 703 33.97 -12.20 -12.03
C SER A 703 34.65 -13.37 -12.75
N ARG A 704 33.99 -14.53 -12.84
CA ARG A 704 34.47 -15.68 -13.61
C ARG A 704 34.59 -15.38 -15.10
N ARG A 705 33.59 -14.73 -15.70
CA ARG A 705 33.64 -14.31 -17.12
C ARG A 705 34.77 -13.32 -17.37
N ALA A 706 34.98 -12.36 -16.47
CA ALA A 706 36.07 -11.39 -16.57
C ALA A 706 37.46 -12.08 -16.50
N ARG A 707 37.67 -13.01 -15.56
CA ARG A 707 38.91 -13.80 -15.46
C ARG A 707 39.15 -14.70 -16.67
N ALA A 708 38.08 -15.29 -17.23
CA ALA A 708 38.18 -16.09 -18.45
C ALA A 708 38.53 -15.24 -19.69
N SER A 709 38.09 -13.98 -19.74
CA SER A 709 38.45 -13.05 -20.83
C SER A 709 39.85 -12.45 -20.70
N SER A 710 40.45 -12.45 -19.51
CA SER A 710 41.79 -11.90 -19.25
C SER A 710 42.90 -12.96 -19.26
N ALA A 711 42.58 -14.24 -19.52
CA ALA A 711 43.59 -15.29 -19.64
C ALA A 711 44.39 -15.10 -20.94
N PRO A 712 45.75 -15.09 -20.91
CA PRO A 712 46.55 -14.96 -22.12
C PRO A 712 46.25 -16.12 -23.08
N LYS A 713 45.96 -15.81 -24.35
CA LYS A 713 45.92 -16.83 -25.41
C LYS A 713 47.34 -17.39 -25.58
N THR A 714 47.63 -18.54 -24.99
CA THR A 714 48.85 -19.29 -25.30
C THR A 714 48.82 -19.67 -26.78
N SER A 715 49.74 -19.11 -27.55
CA SER A 715 49.95 -19.42 -28.96
C SER A 715 50.25 -20.92 -29.10
N ARG A 716 49.51 -21.58 -30.01
CA ARG A 716 49.91 -22.89 -30.53
C ARG A 716 51.21 -22.71 -31.29
N SER A 717 52.31 -23.13 -30.67
CA SER A 717 53.58 -23.36 -31.34
C SER A 717 53.38 -24.50 -32.35
N SER A 718 53.52 -24.17 -33.64
CA SER A 718 53.64 -25.14 -34.72
C SER A 718 55.02 -25.80 -34.66
N SER A 719 55.07 -27.05 -34.22
CA SER A 719 56.23 -27.91 -34.43
C SER A 719 56.33 -28.26 -35.91
N THR A 720 57.27 -27.60 -36.59
CA THR A 720 57.84 -27.97 -37.87
C THR A 720 58.50 -29.35 -37.77
N ASN A 721 58.00 -30.32 -38.53
CA ASN A 721 58.73 -31.55 -38.82
C ASN A 721 59.77 -31.25 -39.90
N PHE A 722 61.04 -31.38 -39.54
CA PHE A 722 62.14 -31.57 -40.48
C PHE A 722 62.14 -33.03 -40.96
N SER A 723 62.39 -33.18 -42.26
CA SER A 723 62.57 -34.40 -43.02
C SER A 723 63.73 -35.29 -42.55
N THR A 724 63.48 -36.60 -42.41
CA THR A 724 64.15 -37.70 -43.14
C THR A 724 63.37 -38.99 -42.97
#